data_AF-D3LBQ1-F1
#
_entry.id   AF-D3LBQ1-F1
#
_cell.length_a   1.000
_cell.length_b   1.000
_cell.length_c   1.000
_cell.angle_alpha   90.00
_cell.angle_beta   90.00
_cell.angle_gamma   90.00
#
_symmetry.space_group_name_H-M   'P 1'
#
loop_
_entity.id
_entity.type
_entity.pdbx_description
1 polymer ?
#
loop_
_entity_poly.entity_id
_entity_poly.type
_entity_poly.pdbx_seq_one_letter_code
_entity_poly.pdbx_strand_id
1 'polypeptide(L)'
;MNKIKNNFPYKWVFSFLSAAAFSVNFNYVSNFEAFSTINQRFSSTNFPLVLLAFLLPFLSFFLLENGKKPVNNSWQIVTSVILSLFALLGESVSKTLNLDLLLASKVTFLISLIVWAGFAIFIYAFIDVLKFVFKQISDAKVIEKINRYHFPNFYWTALIVFLLWLPIIIYLFPGTIGYDGSRQLDEFFKVYIPRLHFTYFPTNHHPWFATLVMGGIFKLGLLLFHSNTGAFYLHSTILLLVSVFAYSGLVLRVRKLSNNFNAWIVILFFGLEPHFSAYAVCFDKTGWFLASTAFFVSAFLDVIVLKKKNIFSSSFLVISALLVCLFRNNGIYVVLPAILLSIFLFKEIRRPLLIIFAVVLIAYEGWSKVVLKALDVMPSSPAEMLVAPIQQTSFIVTNYPRELTKADKKSINKVMYLDKISKTYNPTFGDSAKNLFRYNSFLILASSIKEFQKNPNWWKGNLYKKNVKQYLITWLKMGIRHPLQYVNATLNNQFLSLDPIPERSFNLNDPYGSISIYVGRPRNTYFVLSNKYLKDVKPLVKSQKGMLDYLSLICAIPIVNLVLKTALWNWLAISMLIYFIFKRNKLGIALTLPSILTFLINLDGSVNGDARYTVPIEIMMIAPLLFINADEKKQLEKNKQSQPPIFGALIYLSRN
;
A
#
# COMPACT_ATOMS: atom_id res chain seq x y z
N MET A 1 22.74 40.32 28.64
CA MET A 1 21.88 39.14 28.93
C MET A 1 22.69 37.84 28.83
N ASN A 2 23.81 37.75 29.56
CA ASN A 2 24.67 36.57 29.66
C ASN A 2 24.66 36.11 31.13
N LYS A 3 24.59 34.80 31.36
CA LYS A 3 24.45 34.09 32.65
C LYS A 3 23.03 33.74 33.12
N ILE A 4 22.27 33.03 32.29
CA ILE A 4 21.41 31.92 32.73
C ILE A 4 21.52 30.79 31.68
N LYS A 5 22.70 30.18 31.57
CA LYS A 5 22.86 28.85 30.94
C LYS A 5 22.69 27.80 32.05
N ASN A 6 21.48 27.69 32.59
CA ASN A 6 21.13 26.51 33.37
C ASN A 6 21.01 25.35 32.38
N ASN A 7 22.11 24.61 32.23
CA ASN A 7 22.19 23.34 31.53
C ASN A 7 21.29 22.33 32.24
N PHE A 8 20.00 22.33 31.95
CA PHE A 8 19.24 21.10 32.13
C PHE A 8 19.90 20.07 31.19
N PRO A 9 20.34 18.90 31.66
CA PRO A 9 21.02 17.91 30.81
C PRO A 9 20.01 17.19 29.92
N TYR A 10 19.17 17.93 29.19
CA TYR A 10 18.05 17.37 28.41
C TYR A 10 18.52 16.36 27.37
N LYS A 11 19.72 16.52 26.79
CA LYS A 11 20.31 15.49 25.92
C LYS A 11 20.45 14.14 26.64
N TRP A 12 20.90 14.14 27.90
CA TRP A 12 21.04 12.92 28.68
C TRP A 12 19.67 12.38 29.06
N VAL A 13 18.78 13.23 29.59
CA VAL A 13 17.43 12.84 29.99
C VAL A 13 16.65 12.21 28.83
N PHE A 14 16.63 12.86 27.67
CA PHE A 14 15.94 12.33 26.49
C PHE A 14 16.58 11.05 25.95
N SER A 15 17.91 10.95 25.99
CA SER A 15 18.61 9.72 25.57
C SER A 15 18.32 8.54 26.50
N PHE A 16 18.30 8.78 27.81
CA PHE A 16 17.92 7.77 28.80
C PHE A 16 16.45 7.37 28.68
N LEU A 17 15.52 8.32 28.44
CA LEU A 17 14.11 8.02 28.22
C LEU A 17 13.88 7.17 26.96
N SER A 18 14.59 7.49 25.88
CA SER A 18 14.56 6.70 24.65
C SER A 18 15.16 5.31 24.87
N ALA A 19 16.33 5.19 25.51
CA ALA A 19 16.93 3.90 25.85
C ALA A 19 16.02 3.06 26.75
N ALA A 20 15.39 3.69 27.76
CA ALA A 20 14.43 3.04 28.65
C ALA A 20 13.24 2.48 27.87
N ALA A 21 12.65 3.25 26.94
CA ALA A 21 11.56 2.76 26.08
C ALA A 21 11.92 1.48 25.32
N PHE A 22 13.13 1.41 24.74
CA PHE A 22 13.62 0.22 24.03
C PHE A 22 14.09 -0.91 24.95
N SER A 23 14.17 -0.65 26.26
CA SER A 23 14.50 -1.66 27.27
C SER A 23 13.25 -2.29 27.89
N VAL A 24 12.06 -1.74 27.60
CA VAL A 24 10.78 -2.32 28.04
C VAL A 24 10.45 -3.54 27.19
N ASN A 25 10.38 -4.68 27.87
CA ASN A 25 9.87 -5.92 27.35
C ASN A 25 8.34 -5.98 27.53
N PHE A 26 7.62 -5.92 26.42
CA PHE A 26 6.18 -6.09 26.32
C PHE A 26 5.72 -7.56 26.33
N ASN A 27 6.35 -8.43 27.14
CA ASN A 27 5.87 -9.81 27.28
C ASN A 27 4.68 -9.87 28.26
N TYR A 28 3.79 -10.84 28.05
CA TYR A 28 2.65 -11.06 28.94
C TYR A 28 3.14 -11.44 30.35
N VAL A 29 2.73 -10.69 31.36
CA VAL A 29 3.04 -10.99 32.78
C VAL A 29 1.73 -11.34 33.47
N SER A 30 1.70 -12.46 34.18
CA SER A 30 0.49 -13.02 34.82
C SER A 30 -0.13 -12.14 35.91
N ASN A 31 0.52 -11.04 36.32
CA ASN A 31 -0.01 -10.13 37.33
C ASN A 31 0.30 -8.66 37.01
N PHE A 32 -0.58 -8.00 36.25
CA PHE A 32 -0.40 -6.63 35.75
C PHE A 32 -0.42 -5.54 36.84
N GLU A 33 -0.79 -5.87 38.08
CA GLU A 33 -0.99 -4.91 39.18
C GLU A 33 0.23 -4.75 40.11
N ALA A 34 1.17 -5.70 40.11
CA ALA A 34 2.23 -5.73 41.12
C ALA A 34 3.46 -4.91 40.70
N PHE A 35 3.87 -3.95 41.54
CA PHE A 35 5.16 -3.22 41.43
C PHE A 35 6.37 -4.16 41.27
N SER A 36 6.28 -5.38 41.81
CA SER A 36 7.31 -6.42 41.70
C SER A 36 7.58 -6.89 40.27
N THR A 37 6.69 -6.60 39.30
CA THR A 37 6.87 -6.95 37.89
C THR A 37 7.63 -5.92 37.08
N ILE A 38 7.96 -4.74 37.64
CA ILE A 38 8.69 -3.68 36.93
C ILE A 38 10.05 -4.20 36.45
N ASN A 39 10.82 -4.88 37.30
CA ASN A 39 12.11 -5.46 36.91
C ASN A 39 11.96 -6.55 35.83
N GLN A 40 10.85 -7.29 35.83
CA GLN A 40 10.55 -8.30 34.80
C GLN A 40 10.14 -7.65 33.46
N ARG A 41 9.66 -6.41 33.48
CA ARG A 41 9.37 -5.61 32.29
C ARG A 41 10.60 -4.94 31.70
N PHE A 42 11.69 -4.77 32.44
CA PHE A 42 12.94 -4.24 31.90
C PHE A 42 13.94 -5.38 31.70
N SER A 43 13.88 -6.01 30.52
CA SER A 43 14.85 -7.02 30.11
C SER A 43 15.23 -6.77 28.65
N SER A 44 16.33 -6.08 28.40
CA SER A 44 16.76 -5.86 27.01
C SER A 44 17.39 -7.13 26.45
N THR A 45 16.73 -7.78 25.50
CA THR A 45 17.33 -8.89 24.74
C THR A 45 18.18 -8.39 23.56
N ASN A 46 18.08 -7.10 23.21
CA ASN A 46 18.79 -6.49 22.08
C ASN A 46 19.57 -5.23 22.50
N PHE A 47 20.70 -5.44 23.19
CA PHE A 47 21.58 -4.36 23.64
C PHE A 47 22.02 -3.38 22.53
N PRO A 48 22.35 -3.82 21.30
CA PRO A 48 22.65 -2.90 20.19
C PRO A 48 21.53 -1.90 19.90
N LEU A 49 20.27 -2.34 19.94
CA LEU A 49 19.12 -1.46 19.69
C LEU A 49 18.93 -0.43 20.81
N VAL A 50 19.11 -0.84 22.07
CA VAL A 50 19.06 0.08 23.23
C VAL A 50 20.18 1.11 23.14
N LEU A 51 21.40 0.69 22.78
CA LEU A 51 22.52 1.59 22.57
C LEU A 51 22.24 2.59 21.44
N LEU A 52 21.67 2.13 20.32
CA LEU A 52 21.25 3.02 19.23
C LEU A 52 20.17 4.01 19.69
N ALA A 53 19.20 3.54 20.47
CA ALA A 53 18.14 4.36 21.04
C ALA A 53 18.66 5.42 22.03
N PHE A 54 19.81 5.18 22.65
CA PHE A 54 20.54 6.17 23.44
C PHE A 54 21.32 7.16 22.55
N LEU A 55 22.17 6.63 21.66
CA LEU A 55 23.14 7.41 20.89
C LEU A 55 22.48 8.39 19.92
N LEU A 56 21.38 8.00 19.27
CA LEU A 56 20.69 8.83 18.28
C LEU A 56 20.15 10.14 18.89
N PRO A 57 19.31 10.10 19.96
CA PRO A 57 18.91 11.32 20.67
C PRO A 57 20.11 12.09 21.21
N PHE A 58 21.10 11.41 21.80
CA PHE A 58 22.27 12.09 22.37
C PHE A 58 22.96 12.96 21.32
N LEU A 59 23.24 12.38 20.14
CA LEU A 59 23.87 13.09 19.03
C LEU A 59 22.98 14.22 18.50
N SER A 60 21.68 13.97 18.30
CA SER A 60 20.75 15.00 17.80
C SER A 60 20.69 16.23 18.73
N PHE A 61 20.53 16.02 20.03
CA PHE A 61 20.46 17.10 21.01
C PHE A 61 21.83 17.75 21.25
N PHE A 62 22.93 17.01 21.16
CA PHE A 62 24.28 17.57 21.18
C PHE A 62 24.53 18.52 20.00
N LEU A 63 24.07 18.16 18.79
CA LEU A 63 24.16 19.04 17.62
C LEU A 63 23.26 20.28 17.77
N LEU A 64 22.11 20.15 18.43
CA LEU A 64 21.22 21.27 18.75
C LEU A 64 21.84 22.25 19.76
N GLU A 65 22.39 21.74 20.86
CA GLU A 65 23.09 22.53 21.90
C GLU A 65 24.23 23.39 21.33
N ASN A 66 24.97 22.84 20.36
CA ASN A 66 26.10 23.50 19.73
C ASN A 66 25.69 24.43 18.56
N GLY A 67 24.40 24.74 18.40
CA GLY A 67 23.90 25.63 17.35
C GLY A 67 24.07 25.09 15.93
N LYS A 68 24.39 23.80 15.77
CA LYS A 68 24.56 23.16 14.45
C LYS A 68 23.21 22.77 13.81
N LYS A 69 22.10 22.98 14.51
CA LYS A 69 20.73 22.67 14.08
C LYS A 69 19.74 23.77 14.52
N PRO A 70 18.71 24.13 13.72
CA PRO A 70 17.68 25.09 14.12
C PRO A 70 16.74 24.53 15.20
N VAL A 71 16.23 25.44 16.05
CA VAL A 71 15.34 25.13 17.20
C VAL A 71 13.90 24.81 16.79
N ASN A 72 13.41 25.34 15.65
CA ASN A 72 12.00 25.18 15.26
C ASN A 72 11.78 24.06 14.23
N ASN A 73 11.29 22.91 14.70
CA ASN A 73 10.87 21.77 13.88
C ASN A 73 9.47 21.27 14.28
N SER A 74 8.50 22.18 14.42
CA SER A 74 7.14 21.86 14.91
C SER A 74 6.47 20.68 14.18
N TRP A 75 6.64 20.56 12.86
CA TRP A 75 6.11 19.43 12.09
C TRP A 75 6.74 18.09 12.50
N GLN A 76 8.04 18.08 12.82
CA GLN A 76 8.77 16.88 13.20
C GLN A 76 8.30 16.38 14.56
N ILE A 77 8.00 17.30 15.49
CA ILE A 77 7.40 16.95 16.79
C ILE A 77 6.06 16.25 16.55
N VAL A 78 5.16 16.86 15.75
CA VAL A 78 3.85 16.27 15.45
C VAL A 78 3.99 14.92 14.77
N THR A 79 4.88 14.79 13.78
CA THR A 79 5.19 13.51 13.13
C THR A 79 5.66 12.48 14.14
N SER A 80 6.66 12.81 14.97
CA SER A 80 7.21 11.87 15.96
C SER A 80 6.18 11.40 16.98
N VAL A 81 5.29 12.28 17.44
CA VAL A 81 4.21 11.94 18.38
C VAL A 81 3.19 10.99 17.74
N ILE A 82 2.79 11.23 16.49
CA ILE A 82 1.83 10.38 15.79
C ILE A 82 2.45 9.01 15.46
N LEU A 83 3.67 8.99 14.91
CA LEU A 83 4.32 7.72 14.51
C LEU A 83 4.70 6.87 15.72
N SER A 84 5.14 7.48 16.82
CA SER A 84 5.41 6.74 18.07
C SER A 84 4.15 6.14 18.68
N LEU A 85 2.98 6.79 18.50
CA LEU A 85 1.70 6.21 18.93
C LEU A 85 1.38 4.96 18.09
N PHE A 86 1.59 5.02 16.77
CA PHE A 86 1.41 3.84 15.92
C PHE A 86 2.38 2.71 16.26
N ALA A 87 3.64 3.03 16.52
CA ALA A 87 4.63 2.04 16.98
C ALA A 87 4.21 1.41 18.31
N LEU A 88 3.78 2.20 19.29
CA LEU A 88 3.33 1.67 20.58
C LEU A 88 2.10 0.76 20.44
N LEU A 89 1.11 1.19 19.65
CA LEU A 89 -0.11 0.43 19.41
C LEU A 89 0.19 -0.86 18.63
N GLY A 90 1.05 -0.79 17.62
CA GLY A 90 1.45 -1.93 16.80
C GLY A 90 2.22 -2.97 17.60
N GLU A 91 3.20 -2.54 18.39
CA GLU A 91 3.97 -3.40 19.29
C GLU A 91 3.06 -4.13 20.30
N SER A 92 2.14 -3.40 20.97
CA SER A 92 1.18 -4.00 21.92
C SER A 92 0.34 -5.10 21.26
N VAL A 93 -0.26 -4.77 20.12
CA VAL A 93 -1.20 -5.64 19.44
C VAL A 93 -0.50 -6.83 18.79
N SER A 94 0.71 -6.65 18.25
CA SER A 94 1.49 -7.74 17.66
C SER A 94 1.82 -8.85 18.67
N LYS A 95 1.94 -8.51 19.96
CA LYS A 95 2.31 -9.44 21.03
C LYS A 95 1.13 -10.07 21.77
N THR A 96 0.05 -9.31 21.96
CA THR A 96 -1.08 -9.76 22.81
C THR A 96 -2.42 -9.83 22.10
N LEU A 97 -2.49 -9.41 20.84
CA LEU A 97 -3.74 -9.26 20.08
C LEU A 97 -4.78 -8.37 20.80
N ASN A 98 -4.33 -7.58 21.78
CA ASN A 98 -5.15 -6.66 22.54
C ASN A 98 -4.34 -5.43 23.02
N LEU A 99 -5.01 -4.53 23.74
CA LEU A 99 -4.40 -3.32 24.30
C LEU A 99 -4.07 -3.47 25.80
N ASP A 100 -4.06 -4.69 26.33
CA ASP A 100 -3.84 -4.94 27.75
C ASP A 100 -2.44 -4.50 28.18
N LEU A 101 -1.45 -4.63 27.29
CA LEU A 101 -0.10 -4.11 27.49
C LEU A 101 -0.03 -2.58 27.66
N LEU A 102 -1.12 -1.88 27.36
CA LEU A 102 -1.25 -0.43 27.54
C LEU A 102 -2.24 -0.05 28.65
N LEU A 103 -3.32 -0.83 28.82
CA LEU A 103 -4.49 -0.41 29.60
C LEU A 103 -4.85 -1.34 30.77
N ALA A 104 -4.16 -2.47 30.97
CA ALA A 104 -4.53 -3.46 31.99
C ALA A 104 -4.46 -2.93 33.43
N SER A 105 -3.59 -1.96 33.71
CA SER A 105 -3.43 -1.36 35.04
C SER A 105 -2.91 0.08 34.96
N LYS A 106 -3.08 0.85 36.05
CA LYS A 106 -2.51 2.21 36.16
C LYS A 106 -1.00 2.23 35.97
N VAL A 107 -0.29 1.22 36.51
CA VAL A 107 1.17 1.07 36.36
C VAL A 107 1.53 0.81 34.90
N THR A 108 0.80 -0.10 34.24
CA THR A 108 1.01 -0.40 32.81
C THR A 108 0.81 0.84 31.96
N PHE A 109 -0.26 1.60 32.22
CA PHE A 109 -0.53 2.85 31.52
C PHE A 109 0.59 3.88 31.68
N LEU A 110 1.12 4.06 32.89
CA LEU A 110 2.26 4.96 33.13
C LEU A 110 3.52 4.50 32.40
N ILE A 111 3.82 3.20 32.39
CA ILE A 111 4.95 2.65 31.63
C ILE A 111 4.75 2.92 30.14
N SER A 112 3.55 2.71 29.61
CA SER A 112 3.23 2.99 28.20
C SER A 112 3.40 4.45 27.82
N LEU A 113 3.09 5.40 28.73
CA LEU A 113 3.38 6.82 28.50
C LEU A 113 4.88 7.11 28.41
N ILE A 114 5.70 6.46 29.25
CA ILE A 114 7.16 6.59 29.20
C ILE A 114 7.70 5.99 27.90
N VAL A 115 7.22 4.80 27.51
CA VAL A 115 7.60 4.16 26.24
C VAL A 115 7.22 5.05 25.06
N TRP A 116 6.00 5.58 25.04
CA TRP A 116 5.53 6.46 23.99
C TRP A 116 6.42 7.69 23.85
N ALA A 117 6.74 8.35 24.97
CA ALA A 117 7.62 9.51 25.00
C ALA A 117 9.02 9.15 24.49
N GLY A 118 9.58 8.01 24.91
CA GLY A 118 10.88 7.53 24.44
C GLY A 118 10.89 7.20 22.94
N PHE A 119 9.86 6.54 22.42
CA PHE A 119 9.69 6.33 20.97
C PHE A 119 9.55 7.64 20.20
N ALA A 120 8.82 8.61 20.73
CA ALA A 120 8.69 9.93 20.10
C ALA A 120 10.04 10.65 20.01
N ILE A 121 10.83 10.61 21.09
CA ILE A 121 12.18 11.15 21.14
C ILE A 121 13.09 10.44 20.14
N PHE A 122 13.04 9.11 20.09
CA PHE A 122 13.81 8.31 19.15
C PHE A 122 13.48 8.68 17.70
N ILE A 123 12.20 8.69 17.33
CA ILE A 123 11.75 9.02 15.97
C ILE A 123 12.13 10.48 15.63
N TYR A 124 12.01 11.41 16.58
CA TYR A 124 12.47 12.78 16.39
C TYR A 124 13.96 12.81 16.04
N ALA A 125 14.81 12.17 16.84
CA ALA A 125 16.24 12.11 16.59
C ALA A 125 16.58 11.38 15.28
N PHE A 126 15.85 10.32 14.97
CA PHE A 126 16.01 9.58 13.72
C PHE A 126 15.71 10.46 12.49
N ILE A 127 14.64 11.26 12.52
CA ILE A 127 14.34 12.21 11.44
C ILE A 127 15.47 13.25 11.30
N ASP A 128 16.12 13.67 12.38
CA ASP A 128 17.28 14.57 12.29
C ASP A 128 18.48 13.94 11.62
N VAL A 129 18.77 12.68 11.97
CA VAL A 129 19.84 11.93 11.32
C VAL A 129 19.52 11.72 9.85
N LEU A 130 18.28 11.39 9.50
CA LEU A 130 17.86 11.32 8.11
C LEU A 130 18.08 12.65 7.39
N LYS A 131 17.64 13.78 7.96
CA LYS A 131 17.89 15.11 7.36
C LYS A 131 19.37 15.40 7.17
N PHE A 132 20.19 15.04 8.15
CA PHE A 132 21.64 15.21 8.07
C PHE A 132 22.25 14.35 6.97
N VAL A 133 21.94 13.05 6.96
CA VAL A 133 22.39 12.10 5.92
C VAL A 133 21.92 12.55 4.54
N PHE A 134 20.66 12.96 4.39
CA PHE A 134 20.14 13.51 3.13
C PHE A 134 20.90 14.76 2.71
N LYS A 135 21.26 15.66 3.63
CA LYS A 135 22.07 16.84 3.33
C LYS A 135 23.48 16.45 2.83
N GLN A 136 24.10 15.42 3.41
CA GLN A 136 25.43 14.94 3.00
C GLN A 136 25.39 14.21 1.66
N ILE A 137 24.41 13.33 1.45
CA ILE A 137 24.21 12.62 0.19
C ILE A 137 23.84 13.61 -0.94
N SER A 138 23.09 14.65 -0.58
CA SER A 138 22.71 15.74 -1.49
C SER A 138 23.74 16.87 -1.52
N ASP A 139 25.01 16.58 -1.24
CA ASP A 139 26.09 17.57 -1.39
C ASP A 139 26.07 18.10 -2.83
N ALA A 140 26.02 19.43 -2.96
CA ALA A 140 25.89 20.10 -4.24
C ALA A 140 27.00 19.69 -5.22
N LYS A 141 28.23 19.44 -4.75
CA LYS A 141 29.35 19.00 -5.59
C LYS A 141 29.16 17.58 -6.11
N VAL A 142 28.65 16.67 -5.27
CA VAL A 142 28.35 15.28 -5.67
C VAL A 142 27.21 15.26 -6.68
N ILE A 143 26.13 15.98 -6.39
CA ILE A 143 24.99 16.13 -7.30
C ILE A 143 25.44 16.75 -8.62
N GLU A 144 26.25 17.80 -8.61
CA GLU A 144 26.76 18.43 -9.81
C GLU A 144 27.62 17.47 -10.62
N LYS A 145 28.53 16.74 -9.98
CA LYS A 145 29.35 15.71 -10.64
C LYS A 145 28.48 14.65 -11.32
N ILE A 146 27.46 14.13 -10.63
CA ILE A 146 26.54 13.13 -11.21
C ILE A 146 25.70 13.73 -12.35
N ASN A 147 25.26 14.99 -12.21
CA ASN A 147 24.48 15.69 -13.23
C ASN A 147 25.26 16.02 -14.50
N ARG A 148 26.60 16.11 -14.44
CA ARG A 148 27.44 16.29 -15.64
C ARG A 148 27.44 15.06 -16.54
N TYR A 149 27.20 13.86 -16.00
CA TYR A 149 27.11 12.66 -16.83
C TYR A 149 25.83 12.67 -17.66
N HIS A 150 25.96 12.22 -18.91
CA HIS A 150 24.83 12.05 -19.79
C HIS A 150 23.83 11.07 -19.17
N PHE A 151 22.58 11.50 -19.04
CA PHE A 151 21.52 10.62 -18.58
C PHE A 151 20.82 9.99 -19.79
N PRO A 152 20.61 8.65 -19.77
CA PRO A 152 20.08 7.90 -20.89
C PRO A 152 18.76 8.46 -21.43
N ASN A 153 18.51 8.27 -22.73
CA ASN A 153 17.20 8.52 -23.31
C ASN A 153 16.19 7.45 -22.85
N PHE A 154 14.95 7.52 -23.34
CA PHE A 154 13.89 6.59 -22.94
C PHE A 154 14.26 5.11 -23.16
N TYR A 155 14.79 4.76 -24.33
CA TYR A 155 15.09 3.37 -24.69
C TYR A 155 16.17 2.77 -23.79
N TRP A 156 17.23 3.53 -23.52
CA TRP A 156 18.29 3.09 -22.61
C TRP A 156 17.83 3.04 -21.15
N THR A 157 16.97 3.97 -20.73
CA THR A 157 16.36 3.93 -19.39
C THR A 157 15.51 2.66 -19.23
N ALA A 158 14.68 2.35 -20.24
CA ALA A 158 13.86 1.15 -20.29
C ALA A 158 14.70 -0.13 -20.26
N LEU A 159 15.79 -0.16 -21.03
CA LEU A 159 16.73 -1.28 -21.00
C LEU A 159 17.36 -1.46 -19.62
N ILE A 160 17.81 -0.39 -18.96
CA ILE A 160 18.41 -0.47 -17.62
C ILE A 160 17.41 -1.03 -16.61
N VAL A 161 16.17 -0.52 -16.59
CA VAL A 161 15.12 -1.04 -15.69
C VAL A 161 14.86 -2.53 -15.96
N PHE A 162 14.74 -2.92 -17.22
CA PHE A 162 14.57 -4.32 -17.60
C PHE A 162 15.75 -5.21 -17.15
N LEU A 163 16.99 -4.75 -17.35
CA LEU A 163 18.19 -5.48 -16.95
C LEU A 163 18.29 -5.64 -15.44
N LEU A 164 17.92 -4.63 -14.66
CA LEU A 164 17.87 -4.71 -13.20
C LEU A 164 16.82 -5.71 -12.70
N TRP A 165 15.76 -5.95 -13.49
CA TRP A 165 14.72 -6.92 -13.16
C TRP A 165 15.07 -8.36 -13.54
N LEU A 166 16.02 -8.59 -14.44
CA LEU A 166 16.44 -9.93 -14.89
C LEU A 166 16.70 -10.93 -13.76
N PRO A 167 17.39 -10.58 -12.65
CA PRO A 167 17.67 -11.52 -11.56
C PRO A 167 16.43 -12.15 -10.94
N ILE A 168 15.27 -11.50 -11.01
CA ILE A 168 13.99 -12.01 -10.49
C ILE A 168 13.14 -12.58 -11.63
N ILE A 169 12.94 -11.82 -12.71
CA ILE A 169 11.95 -12.20 -13.73
C ILE A 169 12.30 -13.51 -14.42
N ILE A 170 13.59 -13.86 -14.56
CA ILE A 170 14.02 -15.13 -15.16
C ILE A 170 13.44 -16.33 -14.39
N TYR A 171 13.34 -16.24 -13.06
CA TYR A 171 12.76 -17.29 -12.23
C TYR A 171 11.24 -17.29 -12.22
N LEU A 172 10.63 -16.10 -12.37
CA LEU A 172 9.19 -15.95 -12.31
C LEU A 172 8.51 -16.18 -13.66
N PHE A 173 9.22 -16.09 -14.78
CA PHE A 173 8.63 -16.19 -16.12
C PHE A 173 8.05 -17.60 -16.39
N PRO A 174 6.83 -17.73 -16.95
CA PRO A 174 5.98 -16.69 -17.55
C PRO A 174 4.97 -16.05 -16.59
N GLY A 175 5.38 -15.76 -15.37
CA GLY A 175 4.58 -15.14 -14.35
C GLY A 175 4.13 -16.13 -13.28
N THR A 176 4.13 -15.67 -12.03
CA THR A 176 3.42 -16.37 -10.97
C THR A 176 1.93 -16.19 -11.15
N ILE A 177 1.16 -17.23 -10.83
CA ILE A 177 -0.28 -17.21 -11.01
C ILE A 177 -0.93 -17.13 -9.64
N GLY A 178 -1.50 -15.96 -9.35
CA GLY A 178 -2.22 -15.71 -8.11
C GLY A 178 -3.57 -16.43 -8.06
N TYR A 179 -4.17 -16.44 -6.86
CA TYR A 179 -5.54 -16.91 -6.66
C TYR A 179 -6.54 -16.08 -7.48
N ASP A 180 -6.44 -14.75 -7.37
CA ASP A 180 -7.29 -13.80 -8.07
C ASP A 180 -7.19 -13.97 -9.59
N GLY A 181 -5.98 -14.01 -10.14
CA GLY A 181 -5.78 -14.22 -11.58
C GLY A 181 -6.31 -15.56 -12.09
N SER A 182 -6.14 -16.64 -11.32
CA SER A 182 -6.74 -17.95 -11.66
C SER A 182 -8.26 -17.88 -11.65
N ARG A 183 -8.83 -17.21 -10.65
CA ARG A 183 -10.27 -17.00 -10.55
C ARG A 183 -10.82 -16.21 -11.73
N GLN A 184 -10.12 -15.16 -12.16
CA GLN A 184 -10.51 -14.34 -13.32
C GLN A 184 -10.46 -15.12 -14.64
N LEU A 185 -9.47 -16.00 -14.83
CA LEU A 185 -9.44 -16.92 -15.99
C LEU A 185 -10.66 -17.83 -16.01
N ASP A 186 -11.05 -18.38 -14.86
CA ASP A 186 -12.23 -19.23 -14.75
C ASP A 186 -13.53 -18.50 -15.11
N GLU A 187 -13.66 -17.21 -14.76
CA GLU A 187 -14.80 -16.37 -15.18
C GLU A 187 -14.79 -16.11 -16.68
N PHE A 188 -13.63 -15.72 -17.20
CA PHE A 188 -13.48 -15.36 -18.61
C PHE A 188 -13.85 -16.52 -19.52
N PHE A 189 -13.40 -17.74 -19.19
CA PHE A 189 -13.68 -18.95 -19.96
C PHE A 189 -14.95 -19.70 -19.52
N LYS A 190 -15.72 -19.17 -18.57
CA LYS A 190 -16.94 -19.78 -18.03
C LYS A 190 -16.72 -21.26 -17.63
N VAL A 191 -15.70 -21.50 -16.82
CA VAL A 191 -15.29 -22.87 -16.48
C VAL A 191 -16.36 -23.58 -15.65
N TYR A 192 -16.75 -24.77 -16.08
CA TYR A 192 -17.67 -25.66 -15.35
C TYR A 192 -16.93 -26.51 -14.30
N ILE A 193 -17.52 -26.62 -13.12
CA ILE A 193 -17.05 -27.40 -11.98
C ILE A 193 -18.05 -28.56 -11.75
N PRO A 194 -17.79 -29.76 -12.29
CA PRO A 194 -18.75 -30.87 -12.26
C PRO A 194 -19.20 -31.26 -10.85
N ARG A 195 -18.26 -31.37 -9.90
CA ARG A 195 -18.54 -31.79 -8.51
C ARG A 195 -19.50 -30.88 -7.73
N LEU A 196 -19.76 -29.67 -8.22
CA LEU A 196 -20.66 -28.70 -7.61
C LEU A 196 -21.81 -28.29 -8.53
N HIS A 197 -21.89 -28.86 -9.74
CA HIS A 197 -22.83 -28.43 -10.79
C HIS A 197 -22.86 -26.91 -10.94
N PHE A 198 -21.69 -26.29 -11.02
CA PHE A 198 -21.53 -24.84 -11.01
C PHE A 198 -20.63 -24.38 -12.16
N THR A 199 -21.07 -23.37 -12.89
CA THR A 199 -20.28 -22.73 -13.95
C THR A 199 -19.90 -21.34 -13.48
N TYR A 200 -18.60 -21.02 -13.53
CA TYR A 200 -18.16 -19.66 -13.29
C TYR A 200 -18.77 -18.70 -14.32
N PHE A 201 -19.16 -17.52 -13.87
CA PHE A 201 -19.83 -16.50 -14.66
C PHE A 201 -19.24 -15.12 -14.37
N PRO A 202 -19.50 -14.11 -15.21
CA PRO A 202 -18.93 -12.78 -15.02
C PRO A 202 -19.31 -12.16 -13.68
N THR A 203 -18.30 -11.79 -12.90
CA THR A 203 -18.47 -10.99 -11.69
C THR A 203 -17.51 -9.81 -11.71
N ASN A 204 -17.86 -8.74 -11.03
CA ASN A 204 -16.98 -7.61 -10.75
C ASN A 204 -16.30 -7.74 -9.38
N HIS A 205 -16.23 -8.96 -8.81
CA HIS A 205 -15.53 -9.18 -7.54
C HIS A 205 -14.08 -8.70 -7.63
N HIS A 206 -13.36 -9.24 -8.61
CA HIS A 206 -12.24 -8.55 -9.21
C HIS A 206 -12.78 -7.69 -10.36
N PRO A 207 -12.17 -6.52 -10.65
CA PRO A 207 -12.68 -5.66 -11.71
C PRO A 207 -12.80 -6.41 -13.03
N TRP A 208 -14.01 -6.41 -13.60
CA TRP A 208 -14.32 -7.16 -14.82
C TRP A 208 -13.48 -6.67 -16.01
N PHE A 209 -13.14 -5.39 -16.05
CA PHE A 209 -12.21 -4.84 -17.03
C PHE A 209 -10.84 -5.55 -16.98
N ALA A 210 -10.28 -5.75 -15.78
CA ALA A 210 -9.03 -6.49 -15.62
C ALA A 210 -9.17 -7.94 -16.11
N THR A 211 -10.30 -8.59 -15.81
CA THR A 211 -10.60 -9.96 -16.29
C THR A 211 -10.63 -10.03 -17.82
N LEU A 212 -11.25 -9.05 -18.48
CA LEU A 212 -11.31 -8.97 -19.94
C LEU A 212 -9.93 -8.75 -20.57
N VAL A 213 -9.11 -7.86 -20.01
CA VAL A 213 -7.75 -7.60 -20.52
C VAL A 213 -6.88 -8.85 -20.37
N MET A 214 -6.80 -9.41 -19.16
CA MET A 214 -5.96 -10.57 -18.86
C MET A 214 -6.41 -11.81 -19.64
N GLY A 215 -7.72 -12.11 -19.60
CA GLY A 215 -8.30 -13.24 -20.31
C GLY A 215 -8.24 -13.08 -21.83
N GLY A 216 -8.39 -11.86 -22.34
CA GLY A 216 -8.26 -11.54 -23.77
C GLY A 216 -6.85 -11.77 -24.29
N ILE A 217 -5.83 -11.28 -23.58
CA ILE A 217 -4.42 -11.53 -23.92
C ILE A 217 -4.10 -13.03 -23.83
N PHE A 218 -4.58 -13.70 -22.78
CA PHE A 218 -4.41 -15.14 -22.64
C PHE A 218 -5.05 -15.91 -23.80
N LYS A 219 -6.29 -15.57 -24.19
CA LYS A 219 -6.99 -16.16 -25.34
C LYS A 219 -6.24 -15.92 -26.65
N LEU A 220 -5.69 -14.73 -26.87
CA LEU A 220 -4.84 -14.44 -28.02
C LEU A 220 -3.58 -15.34 -28.01
N GLY A 221 -2.96 -15.53 -26.86
CA GLY A 221 -1.80 -16.42 -26.75
C GLY A 221 -2.14 -17.89 -26.98
N LEU A 222 -3.33 -18.36 -26.57
CA LEU A 222 -3.83 -19.68 -26.94
C LEU A 222 -4.00 -19.81 -28.46
N LEU A 223 -4.49 -18.77 -29.13
CA LEU A 223 -4.66 -18.73 -30.57
C LEU A 223 -3.31 -18.77 -31.31
N LEU A 224 -2.32 -18.03 -30.83
CA LEU A 224 -1.01 -17.89 -31.49
C LEU A 224 -0.05 -19.07 -31.22
N PHE A 225 -0.06 -19.62 -30.02
CA PHE A 225 0.95 -20.60 -29.56
C PHE A 225 0.38 -21.98 -29.27
N HIS A 226 -0.94 -22.16 -29.41
CA HIS A 226 -1.65 -23.42 -29.17
C HIS A 226 -1.32 -24.11 -27.84
N SER A 227 -0.92 -23.35 -26.82
CA SER A 227 -0.52 -23.86 -25.51
C SER A 227 -0.78 -22.86 -24.38
N ASN A 228 -1.12 -23.37 -23.20
CA ASN A 228 -1.29 -22.54 -22.00
C ASN A 228 0.01 -21.83 -21.62
N THR A 229 1.15 -22.51 -21.76
CA THR A 229 2.49 -21.93 -21.56
C THR A 229 2.67 -20.71 -22.46
N GLY A 230 2.51 -20.86 -23.79
CA GLY A 230 2.63 -19.73 -24.72
C GLY A 230 1.67 -18.58 -24.39
N ALA A 231 0.47 -18.88 -23.91
CA ALA A 231 -0.49 -17.88 -23.48
C ALA A 231 -0.04 -17.07 -22.25
N PHE A 232 0.50 -17.72 -21.22
CA PHE A 232 1.10 -17.03 -20.08
C PHE A 232 2.35 -16.24 -20.49
N TYR A 233 3.19 -16.80 -21.37
CA TYR A 233 4.38 -16.10 -21.90
C TYR A 233 3.96 -14.79 -22.59
N LEU A 234 2.91 -14.82 -23.42
CA LEU A 234 2.41 -13.63 -24.09
C LEU A 234 1.89 -12.59 -23.09
N HIS A 235 1.05 -13.01 -22.14
CA HIS A 235 0.54 -12.11 -21.10
C HIS A 235 1.67 -11.40 -20.36
N SER A 236 2.62 -12.18 -19.84
CA SER A 236 3.68 -11.66 -18.98
C SER A 236 4.69 -10.84 -19.75
N THR A 237 4.92 -11.14 -21.03
CA THR A 237 5.70 -10.27 -21.93
C THR A 237 5.03 -8.91 -22.11
N ILE A 238 3.72 -8.88 -22.40
CA ILE A 238 3.01 -7.61 -22.62
C ILE A 238 2.99 -6.79 -21.33
N LEU A 239 2.66 -7.41 -20.18
CA LEU A 239 2.66 -6.72 -18.90
C LEU A 239 4.05 -6.19 -18.54
N LEU A 240 5.11 -6.95 -18.81
CA LEU A 240 6.49 -6.53 -18.59
C LEU A 240 6.84 -5.30 -19.43
N LEU A 241 6.51 -5.30 -20.72
CA LEU A 241 6.75 -4.16 -21.61
C LEU A 241 5.98 -2.91 -21.18
N VAL A 242 4.70 -3.06 -20.83
CA VAL A 242 3.87 -1.96 -20.31
C VAL A 242 4.45 -1.40 -19.02
N SER A 243 4.88 -2.27 -18.10
CA SER A 243 5.48 -1.89 -16.82
C SER A 243 6.78 -1.13 -17.02
N VAL A 244 7.73 -1.69 -17.79
CA VAL A 244 9.00 -1.03 -18.12
C VAL A 244 8.76 0.33 -18.77
N PHE A 245 7.80 0.42 -19.70
CA PHE A 245 7.44 1.68 -20.35
C PHE A 245 6.91 2.71 -19.34
N ALA A 246 6.01 2.30 -18.44
CA ALA A 246 5.43 3.16 -17.42
C ALA A 246 6.46 3.71 -16.43
N TYR A 247 7.29 2.83 -15.85
CA TYR A 247 8.31 3.23 -14.87
C TYR A 247 9.42 4.08 -15.50
N SER A 248 9.88 3.74 -16.71
CA SER A 248 10.87 4.53 -17.44
C SER A 248 10.33 5.91 -17.81
N GLY A 249 9.05 5.98 -18.20
CA GLY A 249 8.36 7.24 -18.44
C GLY A 249 8.37 8.14 -17.20
N LEU A 250 8.08 7.57 -16.02
CA LEU A 250 8.09 8.28 -14.75
C LEU A 250 9.51 8.74 -14.36
N VAL A 251 10.54 7.90 -14.52
CA VAL A 251 11.95 8.27 -14.32
C VAL A 251 12.34 9.50 -15.14
N LEU A 252 11.93 9.56 -16.42
CA LEU A 252 12.22 10.73 -17.25
C LEU A 252 11.45 11.98 -16.81
N ARG A 253 10.24 11.84 -16.25
CA ARG A 253 9.53 12.97 -15.61
C ARG A 253 10.29 13.44 -14.37
N VAL A 254 10.77 12.52 -13.53
CA VAL A 254 11.61 12.84 -12.36
C VAL A 254 12.84 13.61 -12.79
N ARG A 255 13.58 13.14 -13.79
CA ARG A 255 14.74 13.84 -14.34
C ARG A 255 14.40 15.26 -14.76
N LYS A 256 13.31 15.42 -15.52
CA LYS A 256 12.87 16.72 -16.04
C LYS A 256 12.50 17.70 -14.92
N LEU A 257 11.85 17.21 -13.87
CA LEU A 257 11.34 18.03 -12.76
C LEU A 257 12.38 18.29 -11.67
N SER A 258 13.42 17.49 -11.63
CA SER A 258 14.50 17.58 -10.65
C SER A 258 15.86 17.59 -11.35
N ASN A 259 16.56 16.46 -11.37
CA ASN A 259 17.91 16.33 -11.93
C ASN A 259 18.25 14.85 -12.22
N ASN A 260 19.42 14.61 -12.84
CA ASN A 260 19.87 13.26 -13.19
C ASN A 260 20.12 12.41 -11.94
N PHE A 261 20.64 13.01 -10.86
CA PHE A 261 20.90 12.32 -9.60
C PHE A 261 19.63 11.65 -9.03
N ASN A 262 18.54 12.42 -8.88
CA ASN A 262 17.27 11.89 -8.41
C ASN A 262 16.68 10.85 -9.36
N ALA A 263 16.85 11.03 -10.67
CA ALA A 263 16.39 10.06 -11.65
C ALA A 263 17.15 8.73 -11.55
N TRP A 264 18.45 8.75 -11.26
CA TRP A 264 19.23 7.54 -10.97
C TRP A 264 18.78 6.86 -9.68
N ILE A 265 18.50 7.62 -8.62
CA ILE A 265 17.92 7.06 -7.38
C ILE A 265 16.60 6.33 -7.68
N VAL A 266 15.73 6.93 -8.49
CA VAL A 266 14.45 6.30 -8.85
C VAL A 266 14.65 5.06 -9.73
N ILE A 267 15.63 5.06 -10.65
CA ILE A 267 16.01 3.83 -11.40
C ILE A 267 16.45 2.73 -10.44
N LEU A 268 17.35 3.04 -9.50
CA LEU A 268 17.85 2.07 -8.53
C LEU A 268 16.72 1.55 -7.64
N PHE A 269 15.81 2.43 -7.22
CA PHE A 269 14.66 2.04 -6.42
C PHE A 269 13.74 1.09 -7.20
N PHE A 270 13.28 1.47 -8.39
CA PHE A 270 12.42 0.61 -9.20
C PHE A 270 13.11 -0.68 -9.66
N GLY A 271 14.43 -0.63 -9.88
CA GLY A 271 15.20 -1.76 -10.38
C GLY A 271 15.58 -2.80 -9.30
N LEU A 272 15.84 -2.35 -8.06
CA LEU A 272 16.33 -3.21 -6.99
C LEU A 272 15.25 -3.64 -6.00
N GLU A 273 14.14 -2.89 -5.91
CA GLU A 273 12.99 -3.30 -5.11
C GLU A 273 12.29 -4.49 -5.81
N PRO A 274 12.20 -5.67 -5.17
CA PRO A 274 11.82 -6.91 -5.82
C PRO A 274 10.33 -7.03 -6.14
N HIS A 275 9.42 -6.27 -5.51
CA HIS A 275 7.99 -6.34 -5.78
C HIS A 275 7.66 -5.76 -7.17
N PHE A 276 8.32 -4.69 -7.61
CA PHE A 276 8.07 -4.12 -8.95
C PHE A 276 8.29 -5.14 -10.07
N SER A 277 9.42 -5.85 -10.03
CA SER A 277 9.75 -6.87 -11.03
C SER A 277 8.83 -8.10 -10.94
N ALA A 278 8.46 -8.53 -9.73
CA ALA A 278 7.55 -9.65 -9.53
C ALA A 278 6.13 -9.36 -10.03
N TYR A 279 5.58 -8.18 -9.72
CA TYR A 279 4.27 -7.76 -10.23
C TYR A 279 4.29 -7.50 -11.74
N ALA A 280 5.42 -7.11 -12.34
CA ALA A 280 5.52 -6.85 -13.78
C ALA A 280 5.39 -8.11 -14.65
N VAL A 281 5.45 -9.30 -14.07
CA VAL A 281 5.23 -10.58 -14.78
C VAL A 281 4.09 -11.40 -14.19
N CYS A 282 3.58 -11.06 -12.99
CA CYS A 282 2.53 -11.82 -12.33
C CYS A 282 1.22 -11.84 -13.14
N PHE A 283 0.61 -13.02 -13.27
CA PHE A 283 -0.74 -13.16 -13.80
C PHE A 283 -1.76 -12.78 -12.72
N ASP A 284 -1.87 -11.48 -12.49
CA ASP A 284 -2.84 -10.82 -11.60
C ASP A 284 -3.07 -9.37 -12.04
N LYS A 285 -4.21 -8.78 -11.67
CA LYS A 285 -4.53 -7.37 -11.93
C LYS A 285 -3.55 -6.38 -11.28
N THR A 286 -2.80 -6.77 -10.23
CA THR A 286 -1.96 -5.85 -9.47
C THR A 286 -0.85 -5.25 -10.31
N GLY A 287 -0.17 -6.02 -11.17
CA GLY A 287 0.87 -5.47 -12.07
C GLY A 287 0.33 -4.40 -13.01
N TRP A 288 -0.83 -4.66 -13.62
CA TRP A 288 -1.53 -3.70 -14.47
C TRP A 288 -1.93 -2.43 -13.72
N PHE A 289 -2.41 -2.58 -12.49
CA PHE A 289 -2.75 -1.45 -11.61
C PHE A 289 -1.52 -0.61 -11.25
N LEU A 290 -0.36 -1.23 -10.96
CA LEU A 290 0.87 -0.52 -10.63
C LEU A 290 1.43 0.25 -11.84
N ALA A 291 1.47 -0.37 -13.03
CA ALA A 291 1.86 0.33 -14.25
C ALA A 291 0.91 1.52 -14.55
N SER A 292 -0.39 1.33 -14.36
CA SER A 292 -1.40 2.39 -14.50
C SER A 292 -1.18 3.52 -13.48
N THR A 293 -0.77 3.18 -12.26
CA THR A 293 -0.44 4.14 -11.21
C THR A 293 0.79 4.98 -11.60
N ALA A 294 1.83 4.37 -12.17
CA ALA A 294 3.01 5.10 -12.67
C ALA A 294 2.66 6.05 -13.84
N PHE A 295 1.76 5.63 -14.74
CA PHE A 295 1.20 6.53 -15.76
C PHE A 295 0.42 7.68 -15.15
N PHE A 296 -0.44 7.40 -14.16
CA PHE A 296 -1.23 8.42 -13.48
C PHE A 296 -0.33 9.45 -12.80
N VAL A 297 0.68 9.03 -12.04
CA VAL A 297 1.64 9.94 -11.41
C VAL A 297 2.38 10.78 -12.46
N SER A 298 2.80 10.17 -13.57
CA SER A 298 3.46 10.90 -14.67
C SER A 298 2.55 11.96 -15.30
N ALA A 299 1.31 11.60 -15.60
CA ALA A 299 0.31 12.50 -16.18
C ALA A 299 -0.10 13.60 -15.21
N PHE A 300 -0.24 13.26 -13.93
CA PHE A 300 -0.58 14.18 -12.86
C PHE A 300 0.52 15.22 -12.66
N LEU A 301 1.79 14.82 -12.68
CA LEU A 301 2.93 15.75 -12.67
C LEU A 301 2.95 16.66 -13.90
N ASP A 302 2.68 16.13 -15.11
CA ASP A 302 2.60 16.91 -16.34
C ASP A 302 1.52 18.01 -16.25
N VAL A 303 0.35 17.74 -15.68
CA VAL A 303 -0.75 18.70 -15.56
C VAL A 303 -0.56 19.65 -14.36
N ILE A 304 -0.23 19.12 -13.18
CA ILE A 304 -0.21 19.89 -11.93
C ILE A 304 1.08 20.71 -11.76
N VAL A 305 2.23 20.13 -12.09
CA VAL A 305 3.54 20.79 -11.92
C VAL A 305 3.93 21.56 -13.16
N LEU A 306 3.91 20.91 -14.33
CA LEU A 306 4.30 21.55 -15.59
C LEU A 306 3.20 22.41 -16.22
N LYS A 307 2.01 22.44 -15.60
CA LYS A 307 0.85 23.22 -16.07
C LYS A 307 0.49 22.95 -17.53
N LYS A 308 0.76 21.74 -18.03
CA LYS A 308 0.42 21.35 -19.40
C LYS A 308 -1.08 21.17 -19.51
N LYS A 309 -1.74 22.11 -20.19
CA LYS A 309 -3.18 22.14 -20.43
C LYS A 309 -3.61 21.71 -21.83
N ASN A 310 -2.68 21.17 -22.63
CA ASN A 310 -3.00 20.70 -23.98
C ASN A 310 -3.83 19.41 -23.93
N ILE A 311 -4.46 19.08 -25.07
CA ILE A 311 -5.32 17.91 -25.18
C ILE A 311 -4.56 16.61 -24.89
N PHE A 312 -3.30 16.50 -25.33
CA PHE A 312 -2.50 15.29 -25.13
C PHE A 312 -2.27 14.99 -23.63
N SER A 313 -1.81 15.97 -22.86
CA SER A 313 -1.58 15.81 -21.41
C SER A 313 -2.89 15.59 -20.65
N SER A 314 -3.98 16.25 -21.06
CA SER A 314 -5.30 16.07 -20.45
C SER A 314 -5.84 14.67 -20.72
N SER A 315 -5.77 14.20 -21.97
CA SER A 315 -6.17 12.85 -22.37
C SER A 315 -5.31 11.79 -21.70
N PHE A 316 -4.00 12.00 -21.59
CA PHE A 316 -3.13 11.08 -20.87
C PHE A 316 -3.50 10.96 -19.39
N LEU A 317 -3.87 12.07 -18.73
CA LEU A 317 -4.37 12.04 -17.36
C LEU A 317 -5.73 11.33 -17.26
N VAL A 318 -6.66 11.58 -18.18
CA VAL A 318 -7.96 10.86 -18.23
C VAL A 318 -7.76 9.36 -18.40
N ILE A 319 -6.96 8.94 -19.38
CA ILE A 319 -6.73 7.52 -19.68
C ILE A 319 -6.07 6.83 -18.48
N SER A 320 -4.98 7.40 -17.95
CA SER A 320 -4.28 6.80 -16.81
C SER A 320 -5.14 6.77 -15.54
N ALA A 321 -5.91 7.82 -15.26
CA ALA A 321 -6.91 7.86 -14.19
C ALA A 321 -7.95 6.74 -14.33
N LEU A 322 -8.50 6.56 -15.53
CA LEU A 322 -9.46 5.49 -15.80
C LEU A 322 -8.83 4.10 -15.66
N LEU A 323 -7.61 3.88 -16.15
CA LEU A 323 -6.92 2.60 -15.99
C LEU A 323 -6.71 2.25 -14.51
N VAL A 324 -6.31 3.22 -13.67
CA VAL A 324 -6.21 3.04 -12.22
C VAL A 324 -7.54 2.59 -11.62
N CYS A 325 -8.65 3.22 -12.02
CA CYS A 325 -9.99 2.89 -11.52
C CYS A 325 -10.55 1.55 -12.06
N LEU A 326 -10.19 1.18 -13.28
CA LEU A 326 -10.71 0.00 -13.97
C LEU A 326 -9.91 -1.27 -13.65
N PHE A 327 -8.62 -1.17 -13.38
CA PHE A 327 -7.83 -2.31 -12.89
C PHE A 327 -8.01 -2.56 -11.39
N ARG A 328 -8.47 -1.56 -10.62
CA ARG A 328 -8.78 -1.69 -9.20
C ARG A 328 -9.96 -0.80 -8.82
N ASN A 329 -11.07 -1.40 -8.40
CA ASN A 329 -12.30 -0.67 -8.05
C ASN A 329 -12.06 0.45 -7.02
N ASN A 330 -11.11 0.26 -6.08
CA ASN A 330 -10.80 1.26 -5.06
C ASN A 330 -10.00 2.47 -5.61
N GLY A 331 -9.47 2.40 -6.83
CA GLY A 331 -8.69 3.46 -7.46
C GLY A 331 -9.47 4.76 -7.63
N ILE A 332 -10.80 4.68 -7.78
CA ILE A 332 -11.67 5.86 -7.90
C ILE A 332 -11.62 6.76 -6.66
N TYR A 333 -11.51 6.15 -5.46
CA TYR A 333 -11.41 6.85 -4.18
C TYR A 333 -10.04 7.48 -3.94
N VAL A 334 -9.07 7.25 -4.82
CA VAL A 334 -7.76 7.90 -4.82
C VAL A 334 -7.71 8.99 -5.88
N VAL A 335 -8.09 8.65 -7.11
CA VAL A 335 -7.98 9.51 -8.29
C VAL A 335 -8.91 10.73 -8.21
N LEU A 336 -10.21 10.53 -7.95
CA LEU A 336 -11.16 11.64 -7.96
C LEU A 336 -10.88 12.65 -6.84
N PRO A 337 -10.64 12.25 -5.58
CA PRO A 337 -10.31 13.22 -4.54
C PRO A 337 -8.99 13.97 -4.80
N ALA A 338 -7.98 13.32 -5.40
CA ALA A 338 -6.73 13.99 -5.77
C ALA A 338 -6.92 15.08 -6.83
N ILE A 339 -7.72 14.78 -7.87
CA ILE A 339 -8.09 15.76 -8.90
C ILE A 339 -8.97 16.86 -8.29
N LEU A 340 -9.93 16.49 -7.45
CA LEU A 340 -10.83 17.43 -6.78
C LEU A 340 -10.08 18.42 -5.88
N LEU A 341 -9.16 17.95 -5.05
CA LEU A 341 -8.31 18.83 -4.25
C LEU A 341 -7.51 19.78 -5.17
N SER A 342 -6.97 19.26 -6.27
CA SER A 342 -6.19 20.06 -7.22
C SER A 342 -7.01 21.17 -7.91
N ILE A 343 -8.30 20.94 -8.17
CA ILE A 343 -9.25 21.95 -8.71
C ILE A 343 -9.37 23.15 -7.74
N PHE A 344 -9.39 22.88 -6.44
CA PHE A 344 -9.47 23.92 -5.40
C PHE A 344 -8.13 24.65 -5.23
N LEU A 345 -7.01 23.91 -5.26
CA LEU A 345 -5.69 24.46 -5.00
C LEU A 345 -5.09 25.25 -6.17
N PHE A 346 -5.32 24.85 -7.42
CA PHE A 346 -4.64 25.43 -8.60
C PHE A 346 -5.63 26.10 -9.56
N LYS A 347 -5.81 27.41 -9.41
CA LYS A 347 -6.78 28.19 -10.20
C LYS A 347 -6.41 28.22 -11.69
N GLU A 348 -5.12 28.27 -12.03
CA GLU A 348 -4.65 28.38 -13.42
C GLU A 348 -5.04 27.20 -14.32
N ILE A 349 -5.17 26.01 -13.72
CA ILE A 349 -5.50 24.75 -14.41
C ILE A 349 -6.86 24.19 -14.00
N ARG A 350 -7.70 25.01 -13.35
CA ARG A 350 -9.00 24.57 -12.83
C ARG A 350 -9.93 24.07 -13.92
N ARG A 351 -10.05 24.78 -15.04
CA ARG A 351 -10.94 24.40 -16.15
C ARG A 351 -10.58 23.03 -16.75
N PRO A 352 -9.33 22.75 -17.18
CA PRO A 352 -9.00 21.41 -17.67
C PRO A 352 -9.19 20.35 -16.58
N LEU A 353 -8.86 20.62 -15.31
CA LEU A 353 -9.09 19.66 -14.24
C LEU A 353 -10.58 19.35 -14.00
N LEU A 354 -11.47 20.34 -14.11
CA LEU A 354 -12.93 20.12 -14.03
C LEU A 354 -13.43 19.21 -15.15
N ILE A 355 -12.95 19.42 -16.38
CA ILE A 355 -13.29 18.57 -17.53
C ILE A 355 -12.76 17.15 -17.29
N ILE A 356 -11.51 17.01 -16.89
CA ILE A 356 -10.88 15.72 -16.59
C ILE A 356 -11.66 14.99 -15.49
N PHE A 357 -12.01 15.68 -14.40
CA PHE A 357 -12.81 15.13 -13.32
C PHE A 357 -14.17 14.63 -13.81
N ALA A 358 -14.89 15.46 -14.58
CA ALA A 358 -16.19 15.10 -15.13
C ALA A 358 -16.10 13.88 -16.07
N VAL A 359 -15.12 13.85 -16.98
CA VAL A 359 -14.93 12.74 -17.92
C VAL A 359 -14.59 11.45 -17.19
N VAL A 360 -13.66 11.48 -16.23
CA VAL A 360 -13.29 10.29 -15.44
C VAL A 360 -14.48 9.78 -14.65
N LEU A 361 -15.22 10.68 -13.98
CA LEU A 361 -16.41 10.31 -13.20
C LEU A 361 -17.50 9.69 -14.10
N ILE A 362 -17.86 10.36 -15.20
CA ILE A 362 -18.90 9.90 -16.13
C ILE A 362 -18.50 8.56 -16.75
N ALA A 363 -17.27 8.40 -17.20
CA ALA A 363 -16.81 7.16 -17.82
C ALA A 363 -16.75 5.99 -16.81
N TYR A 364 -16.26 6.22 -15.60
CA TYR A 364 -16.22 5.18 -14.56
C TYR A 364 -17.61 4.78 -14.07
N GLU A 365 -18.51 5.75 -13.85
CA GLU A 365 -19.89 5.48 -13.44
C GLU A 365 -20.71 4.83 -14.57
N GLY A 366 -20.50 5.27 -15.81
CA GLY A 366 -21.07 4.66 -17.00
C GLY A 366 -20.65 3.20 -17.14
N TRP A 367 -19.35 2.92 -16.98
CA TRP A 367 -18.85 1.54 -16.93
C TRP A 367 -19.52 0.75 -15.80
N SER A 368 -19.44 1.24 -14.57
CA SER A 368 -19.81 0.49 -13.37
C SER A 368 -21.31 0.26 -13.22
N LYS A 369 -22.15 1.25 -13.58
CA LYS A 369 -23.62 1.19 -13.36
C LYS A 369 -24.41 0.84 -14.61
N VAL A 370 -23.90 1.17 -15.80
CA VAL A 370 -24.62 0.95 -17.07
C VAL A 370 -24.05 -0.26 -17.80
N VAL A 371 -22.76 -0.23 -18.14
CA VAL A 371 -22.15 -1.29 -18.97
C VAL A 371 -22.14 -2.63 -18.25
N LEU A 372 -21.63 -2.69 -17.01
CA LEU A 372 -21.60 -3.96 -16.25
C LEU A 372 -23.00 -4.56 -16.04
N LYS A 373 -24.00 -3.71 -15.79
CA LYS A 373 -25.40 -4.15 -15.65
C LYS A 373 -25.97 -4.69 -16.96
N ALA A 374 -25.71 -4.02 -18.08
CA ALA A 374 -26.15 -4.46 -19.41
C ALA A 374 -25.51 -5.81 -19.81
N LEU A 375 -24.30 -6.09 -19.31
CA LEU A 375 -23.59 -7.36 -19.51
C LEU A 375 -23.97 -8.46 -18.50
N ASP A 376 -24.96 -8.23 -17.62
CA ASP A 376 -25.36 -9.11 -16.51
C ASP A 376 -24.17 -9.54 -15.62
N VAL A 377 -23.19 -8.64 -15.43
CA VAL A 377 -22.03 -8.87 -14.56
C VAL A 377 -22.45 -8.65 -13.10
N MET A 378 -22.30 -9.68 -12.27
CA MET A 378 -22.64 -9.59 -10.85
C MET A 378 -21.73 -8.58 -10.14
N PRO A 379 -22.25 -7.64 -9.33
CA PRO A 379 -21.42 -6.68 -8.60
C PRO A 379 -20.49 -7.36 -7.57
N SER A 380 -19.47 -6.64 -7.14
CA SER A 380 -18.61 -7.07 -6.03
C SER A 380 -19.44 -7.28 -4.75
N SER A 381 -19.03 -8.25 -3.94
CA SER A 381 -19.54 -8.44 -2.58
C SER A 381 -19.42 -7.14 -1.79
N PRO A 382 -20.48 -6.68 -1.09
CA PRO A 382 -20.37 -5.55 -0.17
C PRO A 382 -19.31 -5.74 0.91
N ALA A 383 -18.94 -6.99 1.21
CA ALA A 383 -17.93 -7.33 2.20
C ALA A 383 -16.53 -6.77 1.86
N GLU A 384 -16.24 -6.50 0.58
CA GLU A 384 -14.94 -5.94 0.16
C GLU A 384 -14.69 -4.51 0.63
N MET A 385 -15.74 -3.76 1.00
CA MET A 385 -15.64 -2.40 1.56
C MET A 385 -15.94 -2.35 3.07
N LEU A 386 -16.08 -3.53 3.69
CA LEU A 386 -16.58 -3.68 5.05
C LEU A 386 -15.67 -4.56 5.89
N VAL A 387 -14.39 -4.69 5.55
CA VAL A 387 -13.48 -5.60 6.23
C VAL A 387 -13.30 -5.20 7.69
N ALA A 388 -13.02 -3.92 7.97
CA ALA A 388 -12.90 -3.40 9.32
C ALA A 388 -14.22 -3.56 10.10
N PRO A 389 -15.41 -3.19 9.59
CA PRO A 389 -16.67 -3.50 10.25
C PRO A 389 -16.91 -4.99 10.53
N ILE A 390 -16.57 -5.86 9.59
CA ILE A 390 -16.70 -7.31 9.72
C ILE A 390 -15.75 -7.85 10.79
N GLN A 391 -14.51 -7.39 10.83
CA GLN A 391 -13.51 -7.77 11.83
C GLN A 391 -13.91 -7.29 13.23
N GLN A 392 -14.35 -6.03 13.37
CA GLN A 392 -14.86 -5.49 14.63
C GLN A 392 -16.10 -6.25 15.14
N THR A 393 -17.06 -6.54 14.26
CA THR A 393 -18.22 -7.36 14.63
C THR A 393 -17.80 -8.76 15.05
N SER A 394 -16.89 -9.38 14.30
CA SER A 394 -16.43 -10.74 14.58
C SER A 394 -15.66 -10.83 15.90
N PHE A 395 -14.89 -9.81 16.24
CA PHE A 395 -14.24 -9.68 17.53
C PHE A 395 -15.25 -9.67 18.69
N ILE A 396 -16.32 -8.86 18.60
CA ILE A 396 -17.37 -8.80 19.63
C ILE A 396 -18.14 -10.11 19.73
N VAL A 397 -18.54 -10.71 18.59
CA VAL A 397 -19.25 -11.99 18.58
C VAL A 397 -18.41 -13.10 19.21
N THR A 398 -17.10 -13.09 18.99
CA THR A 398 -16.19 -14.12 19.49
C THR A 398 -15.89 -13.95 20.97
N ASN A 399 -15.54 -12.74 21.40
CA ASN A 399 -15.03 -12.49 22.76
C ASN A 399 -16.11 -12.02 23.75
N TYR A 400 -17.18 -11.38 23.26
CA TYR A 400 -18.23 -10.76 24.08
C TYR A 400 -19.66 -11.18 23.64
N PRO A 401 -19.96 -12.49 23.45
CA PRO A 401 -21.23 -12.94 22.89
C PRO A 401 -22.46 -12.65 23.76
N ARG A 402 -22.25 -12.41 25.07
CA ARG A 402 -23.30 -12.06 26.04
C ARG A 402 -23.77 -10.61 25.92
N GLU A 403 -22.94 -9.72 25.36
CA GLU A 403 -23.24 -8.29 25.20
C GLU A 403 -24.11 -8.00 23.95
N LEU A 404 -24.28 -9.01 23.10
CA LEU A 404 -25.12 -8.95 21.91
C LEU A 404 -26.60 -9.20 22.25
N THR A 405 -27.44 -8.21 21.94
CA THR A 405 -28.90 -8.33 22.05
C THR A 405 -29.45 -9.31 21.01
N LYS A 406 -30.70 -9.79 21.21
CA LYS A 406 -31.39 -10.61 20.20
C LYS A 406 -31.52 -9.87 18.86
N ALA A 407 -31.70 -8.55 18.89
CA ALA A 407 -31.78 -7.71 17.70
C ALA A 407 -30.44 -7.64 16.96
N ASP A 408 -29.32 -7.51 17.69
CA ASP A 408 -27.97 -7.51 17.12
C ASP A 408 -27.71 -8.83 16.40
N LYS A 409 -27.93 -9.95 17.09
CA LYS A 409 -27.75 -11.31 16.55
C LYS A 409 -28.57 -11.52 15.28
N LYS A 410 -29.85 -11.09 15.28
CA LYS A 410 -30.73 -11.18 14.11
C LYS A 410 -30.23 -10.34 12.93
N SER A 411 -29.73 -9.12 13.20
CA SER A 411 -29.19 -8.23 12.17
C SER A 411 -27.91 -8.76 11.54
N ILE A 412 -26.96 -9.20 12.37
CA ILE A 412 -25.70 -9.82 11.92
C ILE A 412 -26.00 -11.09 11.12
N ASN A 413 -26.88 -11.96 11.60
CA ASN A 413 -27.17 -13.22 10.93
C ASN A 413 -27.82 -13.05 9.55
N LYS A 414 -28.42 -11.89 9.24
CA LYS A 414 -28.94 -11.59 7.89
C LYS A 414 -27.84 -11.37 6.85
N VAL A 415 -26.63 -11.00 7.28
CA VAL A 415 -25.52 -10.66 6.37
C VAL A 415 -24.34 -11.62 6.52
N MET A 416 -24.17 -12.26 7.67
CA MET A 416 -23.07 -13.20 7.98
C MET A 416 -23.59 -14.45 8.68
N TYR A 417 -22.89 -15.59 8.58
CA TYR A 417 -23.22 -16.80 9.36
C TYR A 417 -22.78 -16.66 10.81
N LEU A 418 -23.68 -16.14 11.67
CA LEU A 418 -23.37 -15.82 13.07
C LEU A 418 -22.77 -17.01 13.85
N ASP A 419 -23.27 -18.22 13.61
CA ASP A 419 -22.87 -19.47 14.26
C ASP A 419 -21.45 -19.94 13.88
N LYS A 420 -20.90 -19.42 12.78
CA LYS A 420 -19.57 -19.78 12.27
C LYS A 420 -18.49 -18.76 12.62
N ILE A 421 -18.87 -17.54 12.99
CA ILE A 421 -17.93 -16.43 13.24
C ILE A 421 -16.85 -16.84 14.23
N SER A 422 -17.24 -17.32 15.42
CA SER A 422 -16.28 -17.66 16.48
C SER A 422 -15.34 -18.81 16.12
N LYS A 423 -15.69 -19.64 15.12
CA LYS A 423 -14.88 -20.78 14.68
C LYS A 423 -13.85 -20.43 13.61
N THR A 424 -14.09 -19.38 12.85
CA THR A 424 -13.21 -18.99 11.73
C THR A 424 -12.51 -17.67 11.97
N TYR A 425 -12.91 -16.88 12.96
CA TYR A 425 -12.35 -15.55 13.21
C TYR A 425 -10.83 -15.62 13.41
N ASN A 426 -10.12 -14.95 12.51
CA ASN A 426 -8.70 -14.64 12.67
C ASN A 426 -8.53 -13.11 12.71
N PRO A 427 -8.01 -12.56 13.82
CA PRO A 427 -7.86 -11.11 14.01
C PRO A 427 -6.89 -10.44 13.03
N THR A 428 -5.96 -11.18 12.42
CA THR A 428 -4.94 -10.65 11.50
C THR A 428 -5.22 -10.97 10.03
N PHE A 429 -6.33 -11.68 9.75
CA PHE A 429 -6.70 -12.11 8.41
C PHE A 429 -8.20 -11.88 8.14
N GLY A 430 -8.49 -10.73 7.52
CA GLY A 430 -9.81 -10.25 7.12
C GLY A 430 -10.68 -11.29 6.41
N ASP A 431 -10.08 -12.05 5.49
CA ASP A 431 -10.79 -13.03 4.66
C ASP A 431 -11.44 -14.16 5.47
N SER A 432 -10.91 -14.45 6.66
CA SER A 432 -11.44 -15.48 7.57
C SER A 432 -12.89 -15.23 8.00
N ALA A 433 -13.24 -13.96 8.19
CA ALA A 433 -14.59 -13.51 8.53
C ALA A 433 -15.36 -13.03 7.28
N LYS A 434 -14.68 -12.40 6.32
CA LYS A 434 -15.27 -11.91 5.07
C LYS A 434 -15.94 -13.03 4.26
N ASN A 435 -15.33 -14.22 4.25
CA ASN A 435 -15.88 -15.39 3.55
C ASN A 435 -17.20 -15.92 4.16
N LEU A 436 -17.55 -15.51 5.38
CA LEU A 436 -18.85 -15.82 5.99
C LEU A 436 -19.97 -14.87 5.55
N PHE A 437 -19.66 -13.85 4.76
CA PHE A 437 -20.68 -12.94 4.24
C PHE A 437 -21.60 -13.68 3.27
N ARG A 438 -22.91 -13.54 3.46
CA ARG A 438 -23.93 -14.26 2.68
C ARG A 438 -24.02 -13.79 1.24
N TYR A 439 -23.70 -12.52 0.99
CA TYR A 439 -23.72 -11.89 -0.33
C TYR A 439 -22.34 -11.95 -0.99
N ASN A 440 -21.86 -13.16 -1.24
CA ASN A 440 -20.50 -13.42 -1.71
C ASN A 440 -20.45 -13.47 -3.24
N SER A 441 -19.51 -12.74 -3.83
CA SER A 441 -19.24 -12.72 -5.28
C SER A 441 -17.93 -13.44 -5.67
N PHE A 442 -17.05 -13.74 -4.70
CA PHE A 442 -15.78 -14.39 -4.96
C PHE A 442 -15.99 -15.87 -5.29
N LEU A 443 -16.88 -16.54 -4.55
CA LEU A 443 -17.33 -17.92 -4.81
C LEU A 443 -16.18 -18.94 -4.97
N ILE A 444 -15.12 -18.80 -4.17
CA ILE A 444 -13.96 -19.71 -4.21
C ILE A 444 -14.06 -20.90 -3.25
N LEU A 445 -15.10 -21.01 -2.42
CA LEU A 445 -15.28 -22.11 -1.47
C LEU A 445 -16.46 -22.98 -1.89
N ALA A 446 -16.34 -24.30 -1.71
CA ALA A 446 -17.45 -25.22 -2.01
C ALA A 446 -18.70 -24.87 -1.19
N SER A 447 -18.52 -24.45 0.07
CA SER A 447 -19.60 -23.99 0.94
C SER A 447 -20.24 -22.68 0.45
N SER A 448 -19.45 -21.72 -0.04
CA SER A 448 -19.99 -20.45 -0.54
C SER A 448 -20.72 -20.62 -1.87
N ILE A 449 -20.24 -21.50 -2.76
CA ILE A 449 -20.94 -21.88 -4.00
C ILE A 449 -22.28 -22.55 -3.68
N LYS A 450 -22.31 -23.54 -2.78
CA LYS A 450 -23.54 -24.24 -2.38
C LYS A 450 -24.58 -23.30 -1.78
N GLU A 451 -24.14 -22.30 -1.01
CA GLU A 451 -25.10 -21.30 -0.53
C GLU A 451 -25.57 -20.39 -1.65
N PHE A 452 -24.66 -19.89 -2.49
CA PHE A 452 -25.03 -19.02 -3.62
C PHE A 452 -26.12 -19.67 -4.49
N GLN A 453 -26.04 -20.99 -4.73
CA GLN A 453 -27.06 -21.74 -5.47
C GLN A 453 -28.46 -21.70 -4.84
N LYS A 454 -28.59 -21.46 -3.53
CA LYS A 454 -29.91 -21.28 -2.86
C LYS A 454 -30.56 -19.94 -3.19
N ASN A 455 -29.77 -18.93 -3.54
CA ASN A 455 -30.26 -17.60 -3.92
C ASN A 455 -29.31 -16.92 -4.94
N PRO A 456 -29.26 -17.40 -6.19
CA PRO A 456 -28.29 -16.92 -7.18
C PRO A 456 -28.54 -15.47 -7.64
N ASN A 457 -29.76 -14.96 -7.41
CA ASN A 457 -30.20 -13.64 -7.84
C ASN A 457 -30.20 -12.60 -6.69
N TRP A 458 -29.49 -12.88 -5.59
CA TRP A 458 -29.45 -11.97 -4.43
C TRP A 458 -29.07 -10.52 -4.81
N TRP A 459 -28.25 -10.36 -5.84
CA TRP A 459 -27.70 -9.09 -6.32
C TRP A 459 -28.63 -8.33 -7.27
N LYS A 460 -29.68 -8.97 -7.82
CA LYS A 460 -30.67 -8.34 -8.69
C LYS A 460 -31.71 -7.54 -7.90
N GLY A 461 -31.94 -7.91 -6.64
CA GLY A 461 -32.87 -7.23 -5.73
C GLY A 461 -32.20 -6.19 -4.81
N ASN A 462 -33.01 -5.39 -4.11
CA ASN A 462 -32.52 -4.41 -3.13
C ASN A 462 -32.47 -4.96 -1.68
N LEU A 463 -32.90 -6.20 -1.45
CA LEU A 463 -32.97 -6.80 -0.11
C LEU A 463 -31.59 -6.85 0.57
N TYR A 464 -30.55 -7.25 -0.17
CA TYR A 464 -29.20 -7.31 0.38
C TYR A 464 -28.71 -5.92 0.82
N LYS A 465 -28.96 -4.87 0.02
CA LYS A 465 -28.63 -3.48 0.38
C LYS A 465 -29.32 -3.05 1.67
N LYS A 466 -30.60 -3.39 1.82
CA LYS A 466 -31.38 -3.11 3.06
C LYS A 466 -30.78 -3.84 4.26
N ASN A 467 -30.42 -5.12 4.11
CA ASN A 467 -29.82 -5.91 5.17
C ASN A 467 -28.43 -5.38 5.56
N VAL A 468 -27.60 -5.02 4.59
CA VAL A 468 -26.28 -4.41 4.84
C VAL A 468 -26.41 -3.05 5.53
N LYS A 469 -27.36 -2.21 5.11
CA LYS A 469 -27.64 -0.94 5.80
C LYS A 469 -28.07 -1.17 7.26
N GLN A 470 -28.95 -2.14 7.51
CA GLN A 470 -29.37 -2.47 8.88
C GLN A 470 -28.21 -3.03 9.72
N TYR A 471 -27.34 -3.84 9.11
CA TYR A 471 -26.12 -4.32 9.72
C TYR A 471 -25.19 -3.16 10.10
N LEU A 472 -24.96 -2.19 9.22
CA LEU A 472 -24.14 -1.00 9.51
C LEU A 472 -24.69 -0.17 10.68
N ILE A 473 -26.01 -0.01 10.76
CA ILE A 473 -26.64 0.64 11.93
C ILE A 473 -26.38 -0.15 13.21
N THR A 474 -26.44 -1.48 13.13
CA THR A 474 -26.17 -2.37 14.28
C THR A 474 -24.71 -2.30 14.70
N TRP A 475 -23.80 -2.35 13.72
CA TRP A 475 -22.37 -2.17 13.89
C TRP A 475 -22.05 -0.83 14.56
N LEU A 476 -22.63 0.28 14.11
CA LEU A 476 -22.42 1.58 14.75
C LEU A 476 -22.89 1.59 16.21
N LYS A 477 -24.06 1.01 16.51
CA LYS A 477 -24.57 0.89 17.89
C LYS A 477 -23.68 0.01 18.77
N MET A 478 -23.10 -1.06 18.22
CA MET A 478 -22.11 -1.88 18.93
C MET A 478 -20.81 -1.09 19.15
N GLY A 479 -20.35 -0.33 18.17
CA GLY A 479 -19.14 0.49 18.29
C GLY A 479 -19.24 1.57 19.37
N ILE A 480 -20.40 2.22 19.50
CA ILE A 480 -20.66 3.18 20.58
C ILE A 480 -20.61 2.51 21.97
N ARG A 481 -21.08 1.26 22.07
CA ARG A 481 -21.02 0.47 23.31
C ARG A 481 -19.61 -0.07 23.62
N HIS A 482 -18.80 -0.31 22.59
CA HIS A 482 -17.50 -0.99 22.70
C HIS A 482 -16.37 -0.26 21.94
N PRO A 483 -16.10 1.03 22.23
CA PRO A 483 -15.18 1.83 21.44
C PRO A 483 -13.74 1.31 21.47
N LEU A 484 -13.25 0.87 22.64
CA LEU A 484 -11.90 0.32 22.79
C LEU A 484 -11.74 -1.02 22.07
N GLN A 485 -12.76 -1.89 22.11
CA GLN A 485 -12.74 -3.17 21.39
C GLN A 485 -12.73 -2.96 19.87
N TYR A 486 -13.38 -1.90 19.37
CA TYR A 486 -13.35 -1.55 17.94
C TYR A 486 -11.97 -1.06 17.51
N VAL A 487 -11.34 -0.19 18.31
CA VAL A 487 -9.95 0.22 18.09
C VAL A 487 -9.05 -1.01 18.09
N ASN A 488 -9.20 -1.89 19.08
CA ASN A 488 -8.40 -3.11 19.19
C ASN A 488 -8.55 -4.03 17.96
N ALA A 489 -9.78 -4.33 17.54
CA ALA A 489 -10.02 -5.18 16.38
C ALA A 489 -9.47 -4.57 15.07
N THR A 490 -9.48 -3.24 14.95
CA THR A 490 -8.92 -2.55 13.78
C THR A 490 -7.40 -2.66 13.76
N LEU A 491 -6.74 -2.42 14.91
CA LEU A 491 -5.29 -2.55 15.03
C LEU A 491 -4.84 -3.99 14.79
N ASN A 492 -5.56 -4.97 15.34
CA ASN A 492 -5.31 -6.40 15.11
C ASN A 492 -5.25 -6.76 13.62
N ASN A 493 -6.18 -6.19 12.83
CA ASN A 493 -6.29 -6.49 11.41
C ASN A 493 -5.12 -5.90 10.59
N GLN A 494 -4.52 -4.78 11.02
CA GLN A 494 -3.62 -3.98 10.18
C GLN A 494 -2.36 -3.42 10.87
N PHE A 495 -1.95 -3.96 12.02
CA PHE A 495 -0.81 -3.41 12.76
C PHE A 495 0.50 -3.39 11.95
N LEU A 496 0.72 -4.32 11.00
CA LEU A 496 1.92 -4.33 10.15
C LEU A 496 1.95 -3.18 9.14
N SER A 497 0.79 -2.58 8.85
CA SER A 497 0.68 -1.37 8.03
C SER A 497 0.90 -0.10 8.87
N LEU A 498 0.84 -0.19 10.20
CA LEU A 498 0.97 0.92 11.14
C LEU A 498 2.34 0.97 11.80
N ASP A 499 3.01 -0.16 11.97
CA ASP A 499 4.26 -0.27 12.71
C ASP A 499 5.32 -1.06 11.91
N PRO A 500 6.49 -0.47 11.63
CA PRO A 500 7.57 -1.16 10.93
C PRO A 500 8.38 -2.12 11.82
N ILE A 501 8.18 -2.11 13.15
CA ILE A 501 8.93 -2.93 14.10
C ILE A 501 8.53 -4.41 14.02
N PRO A 502 7.24 -4.80 14.07
CA PRO A 502 6.86 -6.19 14.01
C PRO A 502 7.26 -6.81 12.68
N GLU A 503 7.87 -7.99 12.74
CA GLU A 503 8.24 -8.70 11.53
C GLU A 503 7.08 -9.54 11.02
N ARG A 504 6.57 -9.19 9.83
CA ARG A 504 6.04 -10.21 8.95
C ARG A 504 7.23 -10.96 8.39
N SER A 505 7.55 -12.12 8.95
CA SER A 505 8.61 -12.97 8.41
C SER A 505 8.33 -13.23 6.92
N PHE A 506 9.37 -13.21 6.09
CA PHE A 506 9.35 -13.81 4.75
C PHE A 506 9.27 -15.34 4.93
N ASN A 507 8.15 -15.78 5.53
CA ASN A 507 7.94 -17.15 5.92
C ASN A 507 7.39 -17.89 4.70
N LEU A 508 8.17 -18.85 4.20
CA LEU A 508 7.72 -19.76 3.13
C LEU A 508 6.43 -20.53 3.52
N ASN A 509 6.12 -20.61 4.81
CA ASN A 509 4.91 -21.21 5.36
C ASN A 509 3.75 -20.20 5.57
N ASP A 510 3.89 -18.92 5.19
CA ASP A 510 2.76 -17.97 5.06
C ASP A 510 2.31 -17.92 3.59
N PRO A 511 1.41 -18.81 3.14
CA PRO A 511 0.93 -18.84 1.75
C PRO A 511 0.05 -17.64 1.39
N TYR A 512 -0.27 -16.77 2.36
CA TYR A 512 -0.99 -15.52 2.18
C TYR A 512 -0.07 -14.30 2.43
N GLY A 513 1.22 -14.56 2.58
CA GLY A 513 2.34 -13.64 2.78
C GLY A 513 2.76 -12.87 1.55
N SER A 514 3.60 -11.85 1.75
CA SER A 514 4.31 -11.16 0.65
C SER A 514 5.17 -12.13 -0.19
N ILE A 515 5.54 -13.31 0.35
CA ILE A 515 6.24 -14.35 -0.41
C ILE A 515 5.37 -14.99 -1.50
N SER A 516 4.03 -14.96 -1.36
CA SER A 516 3.10 -15.66 -2.26
C SER A 516 3.19 -15.20 -3.71
N ILE A 517 3.60 -13.95 -3.96
CA ILE A 517 3.85 -13.44 -5.30
C ILE A 517 5.06 -14.11 -5.97
N TYR A 518 6.04 -14.58 -5.19
CA TYR A 518 7.27 -15.19 -5.71
C TYR A 518 7.11 -16.71 -5.90
N VAL A 519 6.38 -17.37 -4.99
CA VAL A 519 6.20 -18.83 -5.05
C VAL A 519 4.93 -19.26 -5.79
N GLY A 520 3.99 -18.33 -6.02
CA GLY A 520 2.68 -18.61 -6.61
C GLY A 520 1.74 -19.32 -5.63
N ARG A 521 0.50 -19.59 -6.07
CA ARG A 521 -0.46 -20.29 -5.23
C ARG A 521 -0.09 -21.78 -5.06
N PRO A 522 -0.21 -22.35 -3.84
CA PRO A 522 -0.09 -23.79 -3.63
C PRO A 522 -1.10 -24.57 -4.50
N ARG A 523 -0.68 -25.74 -5.02
CA ARG A 523 -1.55 -26.60 -5.85
C ARG A 523 -2.67 -27.26 -5.04
N ASN A 524 -2.41 -27.58 -3.77
CA ASN A 524 -3.35 -28.20 -2.84
C ASN A 524 -3.95 -27.12 -1.94
N THR A 525 -4.99 -26.44 -2.43
CA THR A 525 -5.73 -25.45 -1.65
C THR A 525 -7.19 -25.88 -1.58
N TYR A 526 -7.88 -25.46 -0.52
CA TYR A 526 -9.31 -25.72 -0.34
C TYR A 526 -10.19 -24.87 -1.28
N PHE A 527 -9.58 -23.99 -2.08
CA PHE A 527 -10.28 -23.18 -3.06
C PHE A 527 -10.71 -23.98 -4.29
N VAL A 528 -11.92 -23.70 -4.79
CA VAL A 528 -12.54 -24.35 -5.95
C VAL A 528 -12.09 -23.67 -7.23
N LEU A 529 -10.79 -23.61 -7.50
CA LEU A 529 -10.27 -23.03 -8.75
C LEU A 529 -9.95 -24.12 -9.75
N SER A 530 -10.23 -23.88 -11.03
CA SER A 530 -9.79 -24.78 -12.07
C SER A 530 -8.27 -24.71 -12.21
N ASN A 531 -7.64 -25.88 -12.20
CA ASN A 531 -6.24 -25.97 -12.58
C ASN A 531 -6.09 -26.28 -14.08
N LYS A 532 -7.18 -26.34 -14.86
CA LYS A 532 -7.16 -26.71 -16.29
C LYS A 532 -6.11 -25.94 -17.09
N TYR A 533 -6.05 -24.63 -16.91
CA TYR A 533 -5.13 -23.75 -17.64
C TYR A 533 -3.73 -23.71 -17.03
N LEU A 534 -3.57 -24.13 -15.76
CA LEU A 534 -2.29 -24.17 -15.07
C LEU A 534 -1.57 -25.52 -15.22
N LYS A 535 -2.28 -26.56 -15.66
CA LYS A 535 -1.68 -27.86 -15.97
C LYS A 535 -0.62 -27.67 -17.06
N ASP A 536 0.55 -28.25 -16.81
CA ASP A 536 1.67 -28.32 -17.75
C ASP A 536 2.28 -26.96 -18.15
N VAL A 537 2.00 -25.89 -17.40
CA VAL A 537 2.71 -24.61 -17.56
C VAL A 537 4.18 -24.82 -17.18
N LYS A 538 5.07 -24.59 -18.15
CA LYS A 538 6.51 -24.76 -17.98
C LYS A 538 7.13 -23.41 -17.61
N PRO A 539 7.67 -23.23 -16.38
CA PRO A 539 8.44 -22.04 -16.05
C PRO A 539 9.75 -22.01 -16.85
N LEU A 540 10.29 -20.80 -17.07
CA LEU A 540 11.57 -20.62 -17.74
C LEU A 540 12.71 -21.28 -16.95
N VAL A 541 12.73 -21.08 -15.63
CA VAL A 541 13.63 -21.78 -14.70
C VAL A 541 12.80 -22.64 -13.75
N LYS A 542 13.13 -23.93 -13.67
CA LYS A 542 12.38 -24.91 -12.86
C LYS A 542 12.55 -24.73 -11.35
N SER A 543 13.74 -24.35 -10.90
CA SER A 543 14.05 -24.18 -9.47
C SER A 543 13.93 -22.73 -9.06
N GLN A 544 13.16 -22.45 -8.02
CA GLN A 544 13.04 -21.12 -7.42
C GLN A 544 14.13 -20.84 -6.37
N LYS A 545 15.01 -21.82 -6.07
CA LYS A 545 16.01 -21.70 -5.00
C LYS A 545 16.89 -20.46 -5.14
N GLY A 546 17.45 -20.21 -6.33
CA GLY A 546 18.32 -19.05 -6.56
C GLY A 546 17.63 -17.70 -6.29
N MET A 547 16.35 -17.58 -6.65
CA MET A 547 15.55 -16.40 -6.32
C MET A 547 15.29 -16.29 -4.82
N LEU A 548 14.96 -17.40 -4.14
CA LEU A 548 14.73 -17.39 -2.69
C LEU A 548 16.01 -17.03 -1.91
N ASP A 549 17.17 -17.54 -2.34
CA ASP A 549 18.47 -17.19 -1.78
C ASP A 549 18.76 -15.69 -1.97
N TYR A 550 18.46 -15.15 -3.16
CA TYR A 550 18.58 -13.72 -3.46
C TYR A 550 17.67 -12.85 -2.60
N LEU A 551 16.39 -13.21 -2.46
CA LEU A 551 15.44 -12.50 -1.60
C LEU A 551 15.88 -12.55 -0.13
N SER A 552 16.37 -13.70 0.33
CA SER A 552 16.89 -13.88 1.69
C SER A 552 18.10 -12.98 1.95
N LEU A 553 19.02 -12.87 1.00
CA LEU A 553 20.17 -11.97 1.08
C LEU A 553 19.75 -10.51 1.16
N ILE A 554 18.79 -10.08 0.34
CA ILE A 554 18.26 -8.72 0.36
C ILE A 554 17.59 -8.41 1.70
N CYS A 555 16.75 -9.33 2.19
CA CYS A 555 16.05 -9.15 3.47
C CYS A 555 16.99 -9.21 4.67
N ALA A 556 18.18 -9.80 4.54
CA ALA A 556 19.20 -9.79 5.60
C ALA A 556 19.87 -8.42 5.76
N ILE A 557 19.82 -7.54 4.76
CA ILE A 557 20.37 -6.18 4.86
C ILE A 557 19.37 -5.28 5.59
N PRO A 558 19.65 -4.78 6.81
CA PRO A 558 18.64 -4.12 7.64
C PRO A 558 17.99 -2.89 6.98
N ILE A 559 18.79 -2.06 6.30
CA ILE A 559 18.28 -0.86 5.61
C ILE A 559 17.38 -1.23 4.44
N VAL A 560 17.75 -2.27 3.68
CA VAL A 560 16.94 -2.69 2.53
C VAL A 560 15.66 -3.34 3.01
N ASN A 561 15.73 -4.22 4.02
CA ASN A 561 14.56 -4.82 4.65
C ASN A 561 13.57 -3.75 5.17
N LEU A 562 14.07 -2.67 5.79
CA LEU A 562 13.23 -1.56 6.25
C LEU A 562 12.46 -0.91 5.08
N VAL A 563 13.08 -0.73 3.92
CA VAL A 563 12.43 -0.20 2.71
C VAL A 563 11.34 -1.13 2.18
N LEU A 564 11.45 -2.45 2.41
CA LEU A 564 10.43 -3.44 2.05
C LEU A 564 9.27 -3.51 3.06
N LYS A 565 9.37 -2.84 4.22
CA LYS A 565 8.29 -2.83 5.23
C LYS A 565 7.14 -1.93 4.77
N THR A 566 5.94 -2.48 4.83
CA THR A 566 4.71 -1.78 4.43
C THR A 566 4.46 -0.49 5.23
N ALA A 567 4.69 -0.52 6.54
CA ALA A 567 4.50 0.63 7.42
C ALA A 567 5.45 1.81 7.13
N LEU A 568 6.67 1.58 6.63
CA LEU A 568 7.63 2.67 6.38
C LEU A 568 7.07 3.69 5.40
N TRP A 569 6.49 3.21 4.29
CA TRP A 569 5.94 4.08 3.26
C TRP A 569 4.68 4.82 3.72
N ASN A 570 3.89 4.20 4.59
CA ASN A 570 2.76 4.86 5.25
C ASN A 570 3.26 5.97 6.19
N TRP A 571 4.29 5.70 6.99
CA TRP A 571 4.95 6.68 7.84
C TRP A 571 5.52 7.84 7.04
N LEU A 572 6.17 7.55 5.91
CA LEU A 572 6.71 8.56 5.02
C LEU A 572 5.60 9.43 4.42
N ALA A 573 4.49 8.84 3.96
CA ALA A 573 3.35 9.58 3.44
C ALA A 573 2.75 10.53 4.49
N ILE A 574 2.53 10.04 5.71
CA ILE A 574 2.01 10.85 6.83
C ILE A 574 2.98 11.99 7.17
N SER A 575 4.26 11.67 7.30
CA SER A 575 5.31 12.65 7.60
C SER A 575 5.37 13.76 6.55
N MET A 576 5.26 13.39 5.27
CA MET A 576 5.28 14.32 4.14
C MET A 576 4.04 15.21 4.11
N LEU A 577 2.86 14.66 4.40
CA LEU A 577 1.64 15.46 4.49
C LEU A 577 1.75 16.50 5.61
N ILE A 578 2.18 16.08 6.80
CA ILE A 578 2.39 16.98 7.95
C ILE A 578 3.42 18.04 7.57
N TYR A 579 4.57 17.65 7.02
CA TYR A 579 5.60 18.60 6.58
C TYR A 579 5.03 19.66 5.62
N PHE A 580 4.29 19.26 4.58
CA PHE A 580 3.76 20.22 3.61
C PHE A 580 2.62 21.08 4.14
N ILE A 581 1.81 20.57 5.06
CA ILE A 581 0.80 21.39 5.78
C ILE A 581 1.50 22.49 6.58
N PHE A 582 2.53 22.14 7.37
CA PHE A 582 3.29 23.12 8.15
C PHE A 582 4.05 24.12 7.27
N LYS A 583 4.50 23.68 6.09
CA LYS A 583 5.13 24.55 5.08
C LYS A 583 4.13 25.31 4.22
N ARG A 584 2.82 25.06 4.38
CA ARG A 584 1.74 25.62 3.54
C ARG A 584 1.98 25.41 2.03
N ASN A 585 2.69 24.35 1.67
CA ASN A 585 3.05 24.01 0.29
C ASN A 585 1.89 23.24 -0.34
N LYS A 586 1.10 23.93 -1.17
CA LYS A 586 -0.11 23.36 -1.77
C LYS A 586 0.22 22.25 -2.76
N LEU A 587 1.32 22.40 -3.47
CA LEU A 587 1.79 21.39 -4.42
C LEU A 587 2.13 20.09 -3.72
N GLY A 588 2.93 20.16 -2.65
CA GLY A 588 3.29 19.01 -1.84
C GLY A 588 2.07 18.29 -1.26
N ILE A 589 1.10 19.04 -0.70
CA ILE A 589 -0.16 18.46 -0.18
C ILE A 589 -0.92 17.71 -1.29
N ALA A 590 -1.08 18.32 -2.47
CA ALA A 590 -1.78 17.70 -3.59
C ALA A 590 -1.09 16.41 -4.08
N LEU A 591 0.24 16.39 -4.09
CA LEU A 591 1.04 15.24 -4.53
C LEU A 591 1.11 14.13 -3.48
N THR A 592 0.98 14.44 -2.18
CA THR A 592 0.96 13.44 -1.11
C THR A 592 -0.43 12.82 -0.89
N LEU A 593 -1.51 13.54 -1.23
CA LEU A 593 -2.87 13.07 -0.98
C LEU A 593 -3.18 11.66 -1.55
N PRO A 594 -2.80 11.31 -2.81
CA PRO A 594 -3.04 9.96 -3.35
C PRO A 594 -2.47 8.84 -2.47
N SER A 595 -1.25 9.03 -1.94
CA SER A 595 -0.58 8.08 -1.04
C SER A 595 -1.37 7.89 0.27
N ILE A 596 -1.86 8.99 0.85
CA ILE A 596 -2.65 8.97 2.09
C ILE A 596 -3.99 8.25 1.90
N LEU A 597 -4.68 8.55 0.80
CA LEU A 597 -5.96 7.90 0.50
C LEU A 597 -5.77 6.40 0.27
N THR A 598 -4.70 6.02 -0.43
CA THR A 598 -4.34 4.60 -0.63
C THR A 598 -4.07 3.93 0.71
N PHE A 599 -3.30 4.55 1.60
CA PHE A 599 -3.07 4.05 2.96
C PHE A 599 -4.38 3.86 3.75
N LEU A 600 -5.28 4.85 3.74
CA LEU A 600 -6.57 4.75 4.44
C LEU A 600 -7.45 3.62 3.90
N ILE A 601 -7.45 3.40 2.59
CA ILE A 601 -8.14 2.26 1.97
C ILE A 601 -7.51 0.94 2.41
N ASN A 602 -6.18 0.88 2.54
CA ASN A 602 -5.47 -0.32 2.95
C ASN A 602 -5.71 -0.69 4.43
N LEU A 603 -6.12 0.26 5.28
CA LEU A 603 -6.58 -0.04 6.63
C LEU A 603 -7.87 -0.89 6.65
N ASP A 604 -8.62 -0.90 5.55
CA ASP A 604 -9.74 -1.82 5.30
C ASP A 604 -9.30 -3.07 4.50
N GLY A 605 -7.99 -3.32 4.40
CA GLY A 605 -7.42 -4.45 3.69
C GLY A 605 -7.71 -5.79 4.38
N SER A 606 -7.80 -6.86 3.58
CA SER A 606 -8.07 -8.22 4.09
C SER A 606 -6.83 -8.97 4.61
N VAL A 607 -5.63 -8.50 4.32
CA VAL A 607 -4.37 -9.17 4.69
C VAL A 607 -3.48 -8.16 5.38
N ASN A 608 -3.08 -8.46 6.61
CA ASN A 608 -2.22 -7.60 7.42
C ASN A 608 -0.81 -7.50 6.80
N GLY A 609 -0.38 -6.29 6.44
CA GLY A 609 0.99 -6.03 5.96
C GLY A 609 1.35 -6.69 4.63
N ASP A 610 0.39 -6.82 3.71
CA ASP A 610 0.65 -7.33 2.35
C ASP A 610 1.17 -6.21 1.43
N ALA A 611 2.32 -6.46 0.80
CA ALA A 611 3.00 -5.49 -0.07
C ALA A 611 2.12 -5.02 -1.25
N ARG A 612 1.14 -5.81 -1.71
CA ARG A 612 0.22 -5.41 -2.81
C ARG A 612 -0.59 -4.15 -2.54
N TYR A 613 -0.65 -3.75 -1.27
CA TYR A 613 -1.32 -2.56 -0.79
C TYR A 613 -0.35 -1.36 -0.68
N THR A 614 0.93 -1.61 -0.39
CA THR A 614 1.93 -0.55 -0.19
C THR A 614 2.67 -0.14 -1.46
N VAL A 615 3.00 -1.07 -2.38
CA VAL A 615 3.74 -0.73 -3.62
C VAL A 615 3.13 0.44 -4.42
N PRO A 616 1.79 0.62 -4.52
CA PRO A 616 1.21 1.80 -5.15
C PRO A 616 1.57 3.11 -4.43
N ILE A 617 1.66 3.09 -3.10
CA ILE A 617 2.09 4.23 -2.27
C ILE A 617 3.55 4.57 -2.58
N GLU A 618 4.40 3.57 -2.77
CA GLU A 618 5.82 3.77 -3.15
C GLU A 618 5.94 4.55 -4.45
N ILE A 619 5.16 4.17 -5.49
CA ILE A 619 5.11 4.88 -6.77
C ILE A 619 4.59 6.31 -6.58
N MET A 620 3.49 6.48 -5.84
CA MET A 620 2.88 7.80 -5.61
C MET A 620 3.80 8.73 -4.81
N MET A 621 4.57 8.19 -3.87
CA MET A 621 5.48 8.96 -3.01
C MET A 621 6.69 9.55 -3.74
N ILE A 622 7.04 9.05 -4.93
CA ILE A 622 8.10 9.65 -5.75
C ILE A 622 7.78 11.13 -6.03
N ALA A 623 6.54 11.45 -6.35
CA ALA A 623 6.14 12.82 -6.69
C ALA A 623 6.38 13.84 -5.56
N PRO A 624 5.81 13.69 -4.33
CA PRO A 624 6.03 14.64 -3.25
C PRO A 624 7.50 14.73 -2.79
N LEU A 625 8.28 13.64 -2.88
CA LEU A 625 9.70 13.65 -2.50
C LEU A 625 10.54 14.63 -3.35
N LEU A 626 10.14 14.89 -4.61
CA LEU A 626 10.84 15.86 -5.48
C LEU A 626 10.69 17.32 -5.00
N PHE A 627 9.70 17.61 -4.16
CA PHE A 627 9.35 18.97 -3.75
C PHE A 627 9.68 19.27 -2.28
N ILE A 628 10.47 18.41 -1.63
CA ILE A 628 11.09 18.73 -0.33
C ILE A 628 12.05 19.90 -0.53
N ASN A 629 11.90 20.96 0.26
CA ASN A 629 12.70 22.20 0.15
C ASN A 629 12.54 22.98 -1.18
N ALA A 630 11.54 22.64 -1.99
CA ALA A 630 11.14 23.44 -3.14
C ALA A 630 10.53 24.77 -2.69
N ASP A 631 11.20 25.88 -2.97
CA ASP A 631 10.53 27.19 -3.00
C ASP A 631 9.61 27.19 -4.22
N GLU A 632 8.28 27.12 -3.99
CA GLU A 632 7.26 27.05 -5.06
C GLU A 632 7.53 28.10 -6.16
N LYS A 633 7.99 29.30 -5.79
CA LYS A 633 8.33 30.40 -6.72
C LYS A 633 9.60 30.14 -7.55
N LYS A 634 10.72 29.73 -6.94
CA LYS A 634 11.99 29.50 -7.67
C LYS A 634 11.91 28.35 -8.66
N GLN A 635 11.12 27.32 -8.34
CA GLN A 635 11.01 26.15 -9.22
C GLN A 635 10.06 26.40 -10.40
N LEU A 636 9.02 27.21 -10.22
CA LEU A 636 8.19 27.71 -11.31
C LEU A 636 8.99 28.61 -12.28
N GLU A 637 9.94 29.41 -11.78
CA GLU A 637 10.85 30.22 -12.61
C GLU A 637 11.88 29.37 -13.35
N LYS A 638 12.51 28.40 -12.68
CA LYS A 638 13.46 27.47 -13.30
C LYS A 638 12.82 26.62 -14.40
N ASN A 639 11.56 26.22 -14.22
CA ASN A 639 10.78 25.44 -15.20
C ASN A 639 10.24 26.26 -16.38
N LYS A 640 10.15 27.58 -16.25
CA LYS A 640 9.89 28.48 -17.40
C LYS A 640 11.13 28.65 -18.26
N GLN A 641 12.33 28.68 -17.65
CA GLN A 641 13.60 28.85 -18.35
C GLN A 641 14.12 27.55 -18.99
N SER A 642 13.72 26.38 -18.50
CA SER A 642 14.15 25.07 -19.01
C SER A 642 13.21 24.45 -20.05
N GLN A 643 12.44 25.25 -20.79
CA GLN A 643 11.73 24.80 -21.99
C GLN A 643 12.65 24.88 -23.22
N PRO A 644 13.36 23.81 -23.64
CA PRO A 644 13.67 23.69 -25.05
C PRO A 644 12.37 23.35 -25.80
N PRO A 645 12.16 23.89 -27.01
CA PRO A 645 11.00 23.57 -27.82
C PRO A 645 11.11 22.12 -28.31
N ILE A 646 10.60 21.15 -27.55
CA ILE A 646 10.51 19.74 -27.99
C ILE A 646 9.31 19.54 -28.94
N PHE A 647 9.04 20.52 -29.81
CA PHE A 647 8.03 20.43 -30.87
C PHE A 647 8.47 21.11 -32.18
N GLY A 648 9.78 21.21 -32.44
CA GLY A 648 10.34 21.58 -33.75
C GLY A 648 10.88 20.38 -34.56
N ALA A 649 11.19 19.25 -33.92
CA ALA A 649 11.95 18.16 -34.55
C ALA A 649 11.13 17.17 -35.39
N LEU A 650 9.78 17.24 -35.38
CA LEU A 650 8.91 16.36 -36.18
C LEU A 650 8.31 17.05 -37.42
N ILE A 651 8.55 18.35 -37.60
CA ILE A 651 8.09 19.10 -38.80
C ILE A 651 9.27 19.45 -39.73
N TYR A 652 10.53 19.32 -39.26
CA TYR A 652 11.72 19.64 -40.07
C TYR A 652 12.23 18.48 -40.95
N LEU A 653 11.65 17.28 -40.83
CA LEU A 653 12.01 16.11 -41.65
C LEU A 653 11.08 15.89 -42.87
N SER A 654 10.18 16.83 -43.17
CA SER A 654 9.36 16.81 -44.39
C SER A 654 9.69 17.95 -45.37
N ARG A 655 10.79 18.67 -45.16
CA ARG A 655 11.36 19.64 -46.09
C ARG A 655 12.88 19.65 -45.95
N ASN A 656 13.50 18.60 -46.48
CA ASN A 656 14.78 18.60 -47.21
C ASN A 656 15.11 17.17 -47.62
#